data_AF-A0A7X7MFQ1-F1
#
_entry.id   AF-A0A7X7MFQ1-F1
#
_cell.length_a   1.000
_cell.length_b   1.000
_cell.length_c   1.000
_cell.angle_alpha   90.00
_cell.angle_beta   90.00
_cell.angle_gamma   90.00
#
_symmetry.space_group_name_H-M   'P 1'
#
loop_
_entity.id
_entity.type
_entity.pdbx_description
1 polymer ?
#
loop_
_entity_poly.entity_id
_entity_poly.type
_entity_poly.pdbx_seq_one_letter_code
_entity_poly.pdbx_strand_id
1 'polypeptide(L)'
;PYDKAKQEITIFDLHFKCSKQYTPFKSPAPRGFLDREGREVEPWRAVTTAAAEDVKEIPVKGWAPEARNGEGVAVETVKEKVGDETLDCLRLTWTRSEGKATTAIATLPFAVNALDWNTYAFLYKVEIVGTGRYERCENLILNKIPQYFMFNKYADNPGVSFACKDDCINWNRYGVTRSYLSEGRRPVAQTPAGWKAFVCDMVNDDPVGNKWFTLDKITNMEFTFKNKMLAPGDKVVFTVARPRLVRGLMYRGGDMKLWEEFKAWKANHKVLPYREALKENRFDEGRLAKPVPIMRNRIIDAEIINAGTTKNRVGRDYTVKLLREELARALNPINDIPVLGKASTNDNVKFFLGMPGDAPESVKTFVAEARQAHQGTAVTIIANDGKKFYFAGSPNYPTVDEGKGIINGVLDFLEANVGLMWPRPAMERGVGAPDPMVVEALRPYRAGKDADLVWGRDWVVESAVKYWGLSDGNEYYSYRNRASYFGCWYGPGAFEFSSYRAYAANHWFGFGGGDQENEKWALSKDGKRLRPGCYTSTPCLIKVIEDGKDAFAAGKITKCMEHLPNAAYYKRYNDDCSPCWIEDTWNTCQCPECLKPFRLPDGTLIKKEDPDFHAEAHFVNANAYLQAVRTYLNRNSELNYLIYFYTIPVPRTPVSGYVRSHFCPYVRVNYDIPIYAPVNDKFWRVISQWCQVARSMGVSEYFLGGNFRPSADVQAFDLAAYREIGVSFFGQETETQNGSFPEMWVAKRKIYMPDWNADSIRAYYCRNVFGAGAELMYDFYAKLRALRYTENRDTDFEETGCSELGRLALKTPSDTKGCDNLGEELDKLINQAYAKTAGDEPANFFVGRALAFWNWYYANAQKEWKD
;
A
#
# COMPACT_ATOMS: atom_id res chain seq x y z
N PRO A 1 2.99 -43.96 -35.77
CA PRO A 1 4.08 -43.50 -34.89
C PRO A 1 3.97 -41.98 -34.64
N TYR A 2 3.33 -41.61 -33.53
CA TYR A 2 3.24 -40.24 -33.04
C TYR A 2 4.61 -39.84 -32.48
N ASP A 3 5.22 -38.78 -33.01
CA ASP A 3 6.48 -38.22 -32.52
C ASP A 3 6.24 -37.56 -31.15
N LYS A 4 6.54 -38.30 -30.07
CA LYS A 4 6.43 -37.83 -28.68
C LYS A 4 7.32 -36.62 -28.38
N ALA A 5 8.29 -36.27 -29.23
CA ALA A 5 9.15 -35.11 -29.04
C ALA A 5 8.51 -33.78 -29.50
N LYS A 6 7.32 -33.81 -30.11
CA LYS A 6 6.60 -32.64 -30.63
C LYS A 6 5.21 -32.41 -30.01
N GLN A 7 4.95 -32.89 -28.79
CA GLN A 7 3.73 -32.49 -28.08
C GLN A 7 3.81 -31.00 -27.71
N GLU A 8 3.35 -30.15 -28.64
CA GLU A 8 2.84 -28.81 -28.33
C GLU A 8 1.68 -29.02 -27.34
N ILE A 9 1.73 -28.38 -26.18
CA ILE A 9 0.60 -28.37 -25.25
C ILE A 9 -0.46 -27.49 -25.91
N THR A 10 -1.39 -28.10 -26.63
CA THR A 10 -2.63 -27.45 -27.03
C THR A 10 -3.40 -27.11 -25.76
N ILE A 11 -3.56 -25.82 -25.47
CA ILE A 11 -4.46 -25.35 -24.41
C ILE A 11 -5.83 -25.95 -24.70
N PHE A 12 -6.41 -26.65 -23.73
CA PHE A 12 -7.76 -27.17 -23.83
C PHE A 12 -8.70 -26.05 -24.26
N ASP A 13 -9.39 -26.26 -25.39
CA ASP A 13 -10.47 -25.41 -25.86
C ASP A 13 -11.57 -25.42 -24.79
N LEU A 14 -11.57 -24.38 -23.95
CA LEU A 14 -12.52 -24.21 -22.87
C LEU A 14 -13.26 -22.93 -23.18
N HIS A 15 -14.59 -23.03 -23.32
CA HIS A 15 -15.50 -21.91 -23.53
C HIS A 15 -15.39 -20.87 -22.40
N PHE A 16 -14.42 -19.97 -22.51
CA PHE A 16 -14.24 -18.87 -21.57
C PHE A 16 -15.33 -17.83 -21.82
N LYS A 17 -16.14 -17.54 -20.80
CA LYS A 17 -16.81 -16.23 -20.73
C LYS A 17 -15.74 -15.19 -20.44
N CYS A 18 -15.12 -14.65 -21.49
CA CYS A 18 -14.30 -13.45 -21.40
C CYS A 18 -15.20 -12.28 -20.98
N SER A 19 -14.80 -11.54 -19.94
CA SER A 19 -15.63 -10.47 -19.38
C SER A 19 -15.62 -9.20 -20.24
N LYS A 20 -14.58 -8.98 -21.04
CA LYS A 20 -14.40 -7.84 -21.97
C LYS A 20 -13.55 -8.28 -23.18
N GLN A 21 -13.85 -7.77 -24.39
CA GLN A 21 -13.02 -7.99 -25.58
C GLN A 21 -11.64 -7.35 -25.40
N TYR A 22 -10.58 -7.99 -25.93
CA TYR A 22 -9.21 -7.47 -25.93
C TYR A 22 -9.17 -6.20 -26.78
N THR A 23 -9.30 -5.04 -26.13
CA THR A 23 -9.03 -3.72 -26.72
C THR A 23 -7.63 -3.33 -26.27
N PRO A 24 -6.79 -2.69 -27.10
CA PRO A 24 -5.52 -2.15 -26.63
C PRO A 24 -5.76 -1.32 -25.36
N PHE A 25 -5.01 -1.61 -24.29
CA PHE A 25 -5.20 -0.92 -23.00
C PHE A 25 -5.01 0.58 -23.19
N LYS A 26 -5.91 1.40 -22.63
CA LYS A 26 -5.66 2.81 -22.38
C LYS A 26 -4.62 2.91 -21.26
N SER A 27 -3.35 2.78 -21.62
CA SER A 27 -2.25 2.98 -20.67
C SER A 27 -2.12 4.48 -20.35
N PRO A 28 -1.61 4.84 -19.16
CA PRO A 28 -1.10 6.20 -18.94
C PRO A 28 -0.15 6.59 -20.07
N ALA A 29 -0.03 7.90 -20.33
CA ALA A 29 0.81 8.40 -21.41
C ALA A 29 2.20 7.76 -21.41
N PRO A 30 2.80 7.50 -22.59
CA PRO A 30 4.17 7.02 -22.66
C PRO A 30 5.10 7.94 -21.88
N ARG A 31 6.08 7.36 -21.20
CA ARG A 31 7.11 8.15 -20.53
C ARG A 31 7.95 8.90 -21.56
N GLY A 32 8.35 10.11 -21.22
CA GLY A 32 9.12 10.99 -22.09
C GLY A 32 9.62 12.19 -21.30
N PHE A 33 10.68 12.84 -21.79
CA PHE A 33 11.17 14.07 -21.17
C PHE A 33 10.40 15.25 -21.70
N LEU A 34 9.94 16.10 -20.79
CA LEU A 34 9.33 17.39 -21.08
C LEU A 34 10.33 18.50 -20.79
N ASP A 35 10.31 19.56 -21.59
CA ASP A 35 10.96 20.83 -21.26
C ASP A 35 10.09 21.69 -20.30
N ARG A 36 10.56 22.91 -19.98
CA ARG A 36 9.87 23.84 -19.09
C ARG A 36 8.51 24.28 -19.62
N GLU A 37 8.32 24.23 -20.93
CA GLU A 37 7.06 24.56 -21.60
C GLU A 37 6.13 23.34 -21.71
N GLY A 38 6.53 22.18 -21.20
CA GLY A 38 5.75 20.95 -21.22
C GLY A 38 5.79 20.21 -22.57
N ARG A 39 6.72 20.54 -23.46
CA ARG A 39 6.87 19.90 -24.77
C ARG A 39 7.79 18.69 -24.66
N GLU A 40 7.44 17.60 -25.34
CA GLU A 40 8.27 16.40 -25.37
C GLU A 40 9.56 16.64 -26.18
N VAL A 41 10.70 16.30 -25.60
CA VAL A 41 12.03 16.53 -26.19
C VAL A 41 12.90 15.28 -26.13
N GLU A 42 13.85 15.17 -27.06
CA GLU A 42 14.90 14.17 -26.96
C GLU A 42 15.89 14.60 -25.86
N PRO A 43 16.04 13.82 -24.78
CA PRO A 43 16.72 14.29 -23.56
C PRO A 43 18.20 14.59 -23.76
N TRP A 44 18.92 13.81 -24.59
CA TRP A 44 20.34 14.04 -24.80
C TRP A 44 20.60 15.34 -25.57
N ARG A 45 19.81 15.60 -26.62
CA ARG A 45 19.83 16.86 -27.36
C ARG A 45 19.49 18.02 -26.43
N ALA A 46 18.43 17.91 -25.63
CA ALA A 46 18.04 18.97 -24.70
C ALA A 46 19.15 19.32 -23.70
N VAL A 47 19.80 18.31 -23.13
CA VAL A 47 20.95 18.47 -22.23
C VAL A 47 22.17 19.09 -22.91
N THR A 48 22.44 18.74 -24.17
CA THR A 48 23.63 19.22 -24.89
C THR A 48 23.46 20.60 -25.51
N THR A 49 22.22 21.04 -25.75
CA THR A 49 21.88 22.37 -26.27
C THR A 49 21.35 23.32 -25.20
N ALA A 50 21.35 22.92 -23.92
CA ALA A 50 20.95 23.78 -22.82
C ALA A 50 21.81 25.03 -22.74
N ALA A 51 21.18 26.15 -22.35
CA ALA A 51 21.88 27.42 -22.15
C ALA A 51 22.91 27.28 -21.00
N ALA A 52 24.00 28.05 -21.06
CA ALA A 52 25.11 27.90 -20.12
C ALA A 52 24.69 28.11 -18.65
N GLU A 53 23.73 29.01 -18.40
CA GLU A 53 23.13 29.28 -17.10
C GLU A 53 22.32 28.10 -16.53
N ASP A 54 21.83 27.22 -17.42
CA ASP A 54 21.04 26.04 -17.12
C ASP A 54 21.88 24.76 -17.07
N VAL A 55 23.22 24.88 -17.15
CA VAL A 55 24.18 23.77 -17.06
C VAL A 55 25.13 23.97 -15.88
N LYS A 56 25.32 22.92 -15.08
CA LYS A 56 26.35 22.83 -14.05
C LYS A 56 27.25 21.63 -14.36
N GLU A 57 28.46 21.90 -14.84
CA GLU A 57 29.43 20.85 -15.13
C GLU A 57 29.91 20.17 -13.84
N ILE A 58 30.07 18.85 -13.90
CA ILE A 58 30.59 18.04 -12.80
C ILE A 58 32.05 17.70 -13.11
N PRO A 59 32.97 17.86 -12.15
CA PRO A 59 34.37 17.54 -12.39
C PRO A 59 34.58 16.03 -12.57
N VAL A 60 35.46 15.67 -13.51
CA VAL A 60 35.99 14.29 -13.69
C VAL A 60 37.17 13.97 -12.76
N LYS A 61 37.61 14.97 -11.98
CA LYS A 61 38.67 14.88 -10.95
C LYS A 61 38.03 14.99 -9.56
N GLY A 62 38.69 14.44 -8.54
CA GLY A 62 38.22 14.50 -7.15
C GLY A 62 37.29 13.34 -6.74
N TRP A 63 36.95 12.45 -7.67
CA TRP A 63 36.32 11.18 -7.35
C TRP A 63 37.29 10.29 -6.56
N ALA A 64 36.80 9.63 -5.53
CA ALA A 64 37.58 8.74 -4.68
C ALA A 64 36.76 7.50 -4.30
N PRO A 65 37.39 6.36 -4.01
CA PRO A 65 36.70 5.24 -3.37
C PRO A 65 36.28 5.63 -1.94
N GLU A 66 35.04 5.34 -1.53
CA GLU A 66 34.55 5.67 -0.17
C GLU A 66 34.78 4.54 0.84
N ALA A 67 35.19 4.90 2.07
CA ALA A 67 35.54 3.95 3.13
C ALA A 67 34.32 3.42 3.89
N ARG A 68 33.91 2.21 3.51
CA ARG A 68 33.51 1.15 4.45
C ARG A 68 33.74 -0.26 3.94
N ASN A 69 34.14 -0.40 2.67
CA ASN A 69 35.18 -1.39 2.30
C ASN A 69 36.00 -1.06 1.04
N GLY A 70 35.73 -0.05 0.19
CA GLY A 70 36.68 0.57 -0.79
C GLY A 70 37.46 -0.29 -1.80
N GLU A 71 37.41 -1.62 -1.66
CA GLU A 71 38.22 -2.58 -2.38
C GLU A 71 37.54 -2.96 -3.69
N GLY A 72 38.35 -3.09 -4.73
CA GLY A 72 37.86 -3.52 -6.03
C GLY A 72 37.23 -2.40 -6.85
N VAL A 73 37.48 -1.12 -6.55
CA VAL A 73 37.32 -0.03 -7.52
C VAL A 73 38.53 0.90 -7.48
N ALA A 74 39.13 1.14 -8.64
CA ALA A 74 40.18 2.13 -8.85
C ALA A 74 39.61 3.32 -9.62
N VAL A 75 39.99 4.53 -9.21
CA VAL A 75 39.51 5.78 -9.78
C VAL A 75 40.67 6.54 -10.38
N GLU A 76 40.57 6.92 -11.65
CA GLU A 76 41.61 7.67 -12.36
C GLU A 76 40.99 8.67 -13.36
N THR A 77 41.75 9.70 -13.69
CA THR A 77 41.41 10.61 -14.80
C THR A 77 42.31 10.29 -15.99
N VAL A 78 41.69 10.03 -17.14
CA VAL A 78 42.40 9.63 -18.38
C VAL A 78 42.04 10.54 -19.53
N LYS A 79 42.94 10.68 -20.50
CA LYS A 79 42.63 11.38 -21.76
C LYS A 79 42.07 10.39 -22.78
N GLU A 80 40.86 10.64 -23.26
CA GLU A 80 40.17 9.79 -24.23
C GLU A 80 39.63 10.63 -25.40
N LYS A 81 39.58 10.02 -26.58
CA LYS A 81 38.95 10.62 -27.76
C LYS A 81 37.43 10.46 -27.67
N VAL A 82 36.71 11.57 -27.71
CA VAL A 82 35.24 11.65 -27.65
C VAL A 82 34.76 12.43 -28.87
N GLY A 83 34.45 11.70 -29.94
CA GLY A 83 34.21 12.31 -31.24
C GLY A 83 35.51 12.86 -31.82
N ASP A 84 35.54 14.14 -32.18
CA ASP A 84 36.73 14.81 -32.72
C ASP A 84 37.61 15.46 -31.65
N GLU A 85 37.17 15.45 -30.39
CA GLU A 85 37.88 16.07 -29.27
C GLU A 85 38.62 15.04 -28.40
N THR A 86 39.71 15.47 -27.75
CA THR A 86 40.36 14.71 -26.68
C THR A 86 40.04 15.35 -25.34
N LEU A 87 39.38 14.60 -24.45
CA LEU A 87 38.85 15.10 -23.18
C LEU A 87 39.48 14.37 -21.98
N ASP A 88 39.59 15.07 -20.86
CA ASP A 88 39.77 14.42 -19.56
C ASP A 88 38.46 13.68 -19.22
N CYS A 89 38.56 12.38 -18.94
CA CYS A 89 37.45 11.49 -18.64
C CYS A 89 37.69 10.81 -17.29
N LEU A 90 36.61 10.57 -16.54
CA LEU A 90 36.65 9.75 -15.32
C LEU A 90 36.67 8.29 -15.73
N ARG A 91 37.65 7.52 -15.27
CA ARG A 91 37.73 6.07 -15.46
C ARG A 91 37.67 5.38 -14.10
N LEU A 92 36.74 4.43 -14.02
CA LEU A 92 36.45 3.61 -12.86
C LEU A 92 36.72 2.15 -13.25
N THR A 93 37.80 1.57 -12.74
CA THR A 93 38.15 0.17 -12.98
C THR A 93 37.73 -0.64 -11.78
N TRP A 94 36.70 -1.48 -11.93
CA TRP A 94 36.24 -2.35 -10.85
C TRP A 94 36.70 -3.80 -11.03
N THR A 95 37.01 -4.45 -9.92
CA THR A 95 37.51 -5.82 -9.81
C THR A 95 36.80 -6.56 -8.67
N ARG A 96 37.00 -7.87 -8.57
CA ARG A 96 36.50 -8.67 -7.45
C ARG A 96 37.18 -8.23 -6.13
N SER A 97 36.40 -8.05 -5.07
CA SER A 97 36.90 -7.97 -3.68
C SER A 97 36.77 -9.33 -3.00
N GLU A 98 37.75 -9.69 -2.17
CA GLU A 98 37.80 -10.96 -1.44
C GLU A 98 37.08 -10.91 -0.07
N GLY A 99 36.65 -9.72 0.38
CA GLY A 99 36.09 -9.46 1.72
C GLY A 99 34.57 -9.62 1.94
N LYS A 100 34.09 -9.17 3.11
CA LYS A 100 32.68 -9.32 3.58
C LYS A 100 31.68 -8.44 2.82
N ALA A 101 32.04 -7.23 2.37
CA ALA A 101 31.15 -6.41 1.55
C ALA A 101 31.02 -6.93 0.11
N THR A 102 29.84 -6.78 -0.48
CA THR A 102 29.54 -7.27 -1.83
C THR A 102 29.60 -6.18 -2.90
N THR A 103 29.83 -4.93 -2.51
CA THR A 103 29.72 -3.71 -3.32
C THR A 103 30.93 -2.79 -3.13
N ALA A 104 31.32 -2.08 -4.19
CA ALA A 104 32.25 -0.95 -4.14
C ALA A 104 31.58 0.33 -4.62
N ILE A 105 32.05 1.47 -4.11
CA ILE A 105 31.50 2.79 -4.43
C ILE A 105 32.64 3.74 -4.79
N ALA A 106 32.44 4.51 -5.85
CA ALA A 106 33.19 5.71 -6.14
C ALA A 106 32.32 6.93 -5.82
N THR A 107 32.85 7.85 -5.00
CA THR A 107 32.13 9.01 -4.48
C THR A 107 32.80 10.31 -4.95
N LEU A 108 32.00 11.34 -5.20
CA LEU A 108 32.44 12.71 -5.41
C LEU A 108 31.68 13.62 -4.43
N PRO A 109 32.40 14.28 -3.49
CA PRO A 109 31.81 15.36 -2.71
C PRO A 109 31.35 16.49 -3.62
N PHE A 110 30.04 16.64 -3.77
CA PHE A 110 29.43 17.62 -4.67
C PHE A 110 28.05 18.02 -4.18
N ALA A 111 27.98 19.21 -3.57
CA ALA A 111 26.73 19.73 -3.04
C ALA A 111 25.77 20.15 -4.16
N VAL A 112 24.55 19.64 -4.13
CA VAL A 112 23.49 19.98 -5.10
C VAL A 112 22.09 19.86 -4.48
N ASN A 113 21.20 20.77 -4.88
CA ASN A 113 19.77 20.64 -4.68
C ASN A 113 19.16 20.05 -5.96
N ALA A 114 18.67 18.80 -5.91
CA ALA A 114 18.05 18.15 -7.05
C ALA A 114 16.70 18.76 -7.45
N LEU A 115 16.06 19.56 -6.59
CA LEU A 115 14.86 20.30 -6.98
C LEU A 115 15.18 21.47 -7.91
N ASP A 116 16.40 22.02 -7.81
CA ASP A 116 16.88 23.09 -8.69
C ASP A 116 17.60 22.52 -9.92
N TRP A 117 18.47 21.53 -9.72
CA TRP A 117 19.34 20.92 -10.73
C TRP A 117 18.96 19.46 -10.93
N ASN A 118 17.80 19.23 -11.52
CA ASN A 118 17.13 17.94 -11.39
C ASN A 118 17.58 16.87 -12.39
N THR A 119 18.23 17.22 -13.51
CA THR A 119 18.63 16.25 -14.53
C THR A 119 20.13 15.97 -14.48
N TYR A 120 20.52 14.72 -14.24
CA TYR A 120 21.91 14.28 -14.32
C TYR A 120 22.18 13.56 -15.65
N ALA A 121 23.23 13.95 -16.35
CA ALA A 121 23.57 13.39 -17.64
C ALA A 121 25.08 13.28 -17.88
N PHE A 122 25.47 12.29 -18.68
CA PHE A 122 26.86 12.07 -19.09
C PHE A 122 26.96 11.14 -20.30
N LEU A 123 28.11 11.17 -20.97
CA LEU A 123 28.52 10.12 -21.92
C LEU A 123 29.25 9.01 -21.18
N TYR A 124 29.06 7.76 -21.61
CA TYR A 124 29.79 6.63 -21.04
C TYR A 124 30.15 5.52 -22.02
N LYS A 125 31.12 4.70 -21.61
CA LYS A 125 31.41 3.37 -22.17
C LYS A 125 31.74 2.38 -21.05
N VAL A 126 31.43 1.10 -21.27
CA VAL A 126 31.73 0.00 -20.34
C VAL A 126 32.44 -1.13 -21.07
N GLU A 127 33.60 -1.53 -20.57
CA GLU A 127 34.46 -2.55 -21.18
C GLU A 127 34.74 -3.66 -20.17
N ILE A 128 34.33 -4.90 -20.48
CA ILE A 128 34.65 -6.07 -19.65
C ILE A 128 35.98 -6.65 -20.14
N VAL A 129 36.97 -6.72 -19.26
CA VAL A 129 38.31 -7.25 -19.53
C VAL A 129 38.52 -8.50 -18.68
N GLY A 130 38.32 -9.66 -19.31
CA GLY A 130 38.36 -10.95 -18.62
C GLY A 130 37.87 -12.10 -19.50
N THR A 131 38.00 -13.33 -18.98
CA THR A 131 37.54 -14.54 -19.69
C THR A 131 36.18 -15.05 -19.20
N GLY A 132 35.66 -14.49 -18.10
CA GLY A 132 34.38 -14.85 -17.55
C GLY A 132 33.22 -14.55 -18.50
N ARG A 133 32.18 -15.40 -18.43
CA ARG A 133 30.92 -15.18 -19.14
C ARG A 133 29.94 -14.52 -18.16
N TYR A 134 29.67 -13.23 -18.39
CA TYR A 134 28.79 -12.43 -17.54
C TYR A 134 27.48 -12.09 -18.26
N GLU A 135 26.39 -11.98 -17.50
CA GLU A 135 25.14 -11.42 -18.01
C GLU A 135 25.35 -9.93 -18.34
N ARG A 136 24.81 -9.50 -19.49
CA ARG A 136 24.87 -8.10 -19.97
C ARG A 136 23.46 -7.55 -20.22
N CYS A 137 23.30 -6.26 -19.99
CA CYS A 137 22.04 -5.53 -20.22
C CYS A 137 22.16 -4.45 -21.31
N GLU A 138 23.28 -4.37 -22.03
CA GLU A 138 23.56 -3.41 -23.10
C GLU A 138 22.43 -3.22 -24.13
N ASN A 139 21.65 -4.27 -24.39
CA ASN A 139 20.53 -4.26 -25.33
C ASN A 139 19.17 -4.52 -24.66
N LEU A 140 19.11 -4.48 -23.33
CA LEU A 140 17.91 -4.74 -22.56
C LEU A 140 17.33 -3.43 -22.04
N ILE A 141 16.00 -3.33 -22.10
CA ILE A 141 15.22 -2.34 -21.39
C ILE A 141 14.63 -3.03 -20.16
N LEU A 142 15.12 -2.66 -18.98
CA LEU A 142 14.74 -3.27 -17.70
C LEU A 142 13.61 -2.46 -17.04
N ASN A 143 12.49 -2.23 -17.75
CA ASN A 143 11.43 -1.29 -17.34
C ASN A 143 10.23 -1.95 -16.62
N LYS A 144 10.42 -3.06 -15.90
CA LYS A 144 9.32 -3.73 -15.16
C LYS A 144 9.60 -3.69 -13.68
N ILE A 145 8.64 -3.28 -12.84
CA ILE A 145 8.72 -3.07 -11.36
C ILE A 145 9.87 -3.87 -10.74
N PRO A 146 11.09 -3.32 -10.73
CA PRO A 146 12.25 -4.14 -10.50
C PRO A 146 12.78 -3.93 -9.09
N GLN A 147 13.09 -5.03 -8.41
CA GLN A 147 13.87 -4.97 -7.18
C GLN A 147 15.35 -4.77 -7.55
N TYR A 148 16.05 -3.92 -6.79
CA TYR A 148 17.45 -3.51 -7.03
C TYR A 148 18.40 -4.67 -7.38
N PHE A 149 18.21 -5.87 -6.81
CA PHE A 149 19.06 -7.02 -7.09
C PHE A 149 18.96 -7.54 -8.55
N MET A 150 17.88 -7.25 -9.26
CA MET A 150 17.70 -7.64 -10.66
C MET A 150 18.59 -6.85 -11.62
N PHE A 151 19.00 -5.64 -11.24
CA PHE A 151 19.96 -4.83 -12.01
C PHE A 151 21.39 -5.18 -11.67
N ASN A 152 21.65 -5.46 -10.39
CA ASN A 152 22.95 -5.78 -9.84
C ASN A 152 23.60 -7.06 -10.41
N LYS A 153 22.88 -7.89 -11.17
CA LYS A 153 23.43 -9.11 -11.78
C LYS A 153 24.15 -8.87 -13.11
N TYR A 154 24.02 -7.67 -13.70
CA TYR A 154 24.61 -7.33 -14.99
C TYR A 154 25.97 -6.67 -14.84
N ALA A 155 26.99 -7.25 -15.47
CA ALA A 155 28.37 -6.76 -15.35
C ALA A 155 28.64 -5.48 -16.16
N ASP A 156 27.66 -4.95 -16.89
CA ASP A 156 27.74 -3.71 -17.67
C ASP A 156 26.78 -2.63 -17.14
N ASN A 157 26.26 -2.81 -15.92
CA ASN A 157 25.24 -1.97 -15.33
C ASN A 157 25.60 -1.39 -13.95
N PRO A 158 26.64 -0.54 -13.86
CA PRO A 158 26.88 0.26 -12.66
C PRO A 158 25.63 1.01 -12.19
N GLY A 159 25.46 1.09 -10.87
CA GLY A 159 24.45 1.93 -10.24
C GLY A 159 24.88 3.40 -10.28
N VAL A 160 23.92 4.29 -10.52
CA VAL A 160 24.08 5.75 -10.51
C VAL A 160 23.23 6.30 -9.39
N SER A 161 23.85 6.95 -8.42
CA SER A 161 23.12 7.45 -7.25
C SER A 161 23.81 8.63 -6.59
N PHE A 162 23.28 8.99 -5.43
CA PHE A 162 23.60 10.18 -4.69
C PHE A 162 23.43 9.86 -3.21
N ALA A 163 24.10 10.60 -2.34
CA ALA A 163 23.95 10.48 -0.89
C ALA A 163 23.89 11.86 -0.23
N CYS A 164 23.15 11.95 0.86
CA CYS A 164 23.11 13.10 1.74
C CYS A 164 23.61 12.71 3.13
N LYS A 165 24.41 13.59 3.76
CA LYS A 165 24.84 13.44 5.15
C LYS A 165 23.68 13.38 6.16
N ASP A 166 22.50 13.85 5.76
CA ASP A 166 21.30 13.85 6.60
C ASP A 166 20.46 12.59 6.42
N ASP A 167 20.76 11.73 5.43
CA ASP A 167 20.11 10.44 5.25
C ASP A 167 20.41 9.54 6.45
N CYS A 168 19.44 8.72 6.87
CA CYS A 168 19.62 7.81 8.01
C CYS A 168 20.65 6.70 7.71
N ILE A 169 20.71 6.25 6.45
CA ILE A 169 21.62 5.21 5.96
C ILE A 169 21.97 5.55 4.51
N ASN A 170 23.26 5.48 4.14
CA ASN A 170 23.66 5.47 2.74
C ASN A 170 23.41 4.07 2.14
N TRP A 171 22.22 3.86 1.58
CA TRP A 171 21.77 2.58 1.01
C TRP A 171 22.57 2.12 -0.22
N ASN A 172 23.31 3.02 -0.88
CA ASN A 172 24.21 2.66 -1.98
C ASN A 172 25.29 1.67 -1.52
N ARG A 173 25.71 1.73 -0.25
CA ARG A 173 26.68 0.79 0.36
C ARG A 173 26.19 -0.64 0.37
N TYR A 174 24.88 -0.86 0.23
CA TYR A 174 24.26 -2.19 0.16
C TYR A 174 23.80 -2.55 -1.27
N GLY A 175 24.14 -1.74 -2.27
CA GLY A 175 23.74 -1.95 -3.67
C GLY A 175 22.30 -1.57 -3.97
N VAL A 176 21.67 -0.76 -3.09
CA VAL A 176 20.31 -0.26 -3.25
C VAL A 176 20.37 1.17 -3.81
N THR A 177 20.73 1.28 -5.08
CA THR A 177 20.96 2.58 -5.76
C THR A 177 19.68 3.25 -6.26
N ARG A 178 19.75 4.56 -6.54
CA ARG A 178 18.60 5.33 -7.07
C ARG A 178 18.28 4.94 -8.52
N SER A 179 19.30 4.76 -9.35
CA SER A 179 19.15 4.30 -10.74
C SER A 179 20.32 3.41 -11.17
N TYR A 180 20.23 2.85 -12.38
CA TYR A 180 21.28 2.11 -13.07
C TYR A 180 21.47 2.63 -14.50
N LEU A 181 22.64 2.37 -15.10
CA LEU A 181 22.90 2.78 -16.49
C LEU A 181 21.80 2.34 -17.46
N SER A 182 21.24 1.14 -17.30
CA SER A 182 20.17 0.60 -18.14
C SER A 182 18.92 1.48 -18.18
N GLU A 183 18.61 2.20 -17.10
CA GLU A 183 17.39 3.00 -16.99
C GLU A 183 17.57 4.41 -17.54
N GLY A 184 18.71 5.03 -17.23
CA GLY A 184 19.07 6.34 -17.78
C GLY A 184 19.62 6.28 -19.21
N ARG A 185 19.87 5.08 -19.77
CA ARG A 185 20.37 4.92 -21.15
C ARG A 185 19.42 5.52 -22.17
N ARG A 186 19.98 6.25 -23.14
CA ARG A 186 19.23 6.83 -24.26
C ARG A 186 19.70 6.20 -25.58
N PRO A 187 19.10 5.07 -26.02
CA PRO A 187 19.60 4.31 -27.18
C PRO A 187 19.42 5.06 -28.51
N VAL A 188 18.47 5.99 -28.58
CA VAL A 188 18.23 6.84 -29.76
C VAL A 188 19.10 8.10 -29.79
N ALA A 189 19.85 8.37 -28.73
CA ALA A 189 20.69 9.56 -28.65
C ALA A 189 21.84 9.49 -29.65
N GLN A 190 22.02 10.56 -30.42
CA GLN A 190 23.17 10.70 -31.30
C GLN A 190 24.42 10.98 -30.45
N THR A 191 25.33 10.01 -30.42
CA THR A 191 26.53 10.03 -29.59
C THR A 191 27.77 9.69 -30.41
N PRO A 192 28.97 10.14 -29.99
CA PRO A 192 30.21 9.75 -30.64
C PRO A 192 30.40 8.23 -30.68
N ALA A 193 31.09 7.73 -31.71
CA ALA A 193 31.32 6.30 -31.87
C ALA A 193 31.94 5.66 -30.60
N GLY A 194 31.35 4.55 -30.14
CA GLY A 194 31.79 3.83 -28.94
C GLY A 194 31.29 4.42 -27.61
N TRP A 195 30.64 5.58 -27.64
CA TRP A 195 30.03 6.22 -26.46
C TRP A 195 28.51 6.05 -26.47
N LYS A 196 27.91 6.15 -25.29
CA LYS A 196 26.46 6.11 -25.06
C LYS A 196 26.05 7.27 -24.16
N ALA A 197 24.79 7.69 -24.25
CA ALA A 197 24.25 8.75 -23.41
C ALA A 197 23.47 8.15 -22.23
N PHE A 198 23.71 8.74 -21.05
CA PHE A 198 22.90 8.58 -19.85
C PHE A 198 22.24 9.93 -19.53
N VAL A 199 20.94 9.90 -19.24
CA VAL A 199 20.17 11.05 -18.72
C VAL A 199 19.17 10.54 -17.69
N CYS A 200 19.11 11.10 -16.49
CA CYS A 200 18.15 10.73 -15.44
C CYS A 200 17.56 11.99 -14.81
N ASP A 201 16.24 11.99 -14.58
CA ASP A 201 15.57 13.01 -13.76
C ASP A 201 15.59 12.55 -12.29
N MET A 202 16.41 13.18 -11.48
CA MET A 202 16.58 12.80 -10.09
C MET A 202 15.30 12.94 -9.27
N VAL A 203 14.30 13.73 -9.71
CA VAL A 203 13.07 14.00 -8.95
C VAL A 203 11.90 13.14 -9.44
N ASN A 204 11.68 13.07 -10.75
CA ASN A 204 10.47 12.46 -11.33
C ASN A 204 10.72 11.12 -12.03
N ASP A 205 11.97 10.70 -12.18
CA ASP A 205 12.25 9.36 -12.68
C ASP A 205 11.74 8.29 -11.70
N ASP A 206 11.66 7.06 -12.16
CA ASP A 206 11.12 5.94 -11.39
C ASP A 206 12.27 5.17 -10.74
N PRO A 207 12.61 5.46 -9.47
CA PRO A 207 13.79 4.91 -8.82
C PRO A 207 13.65 3.40 -8.59
N VAL A 208 14.77 2.70 -8.76
CA VAL A 208 14.91 1.25 -8.46
C VAL A 208 15.14 0.95 -6.99
N GLY A 209 15.40 1.98 -6.20
CA GLY A 209 15.85 1.88 -4.82
C GLY A 209 16.20 3.24 -4.23
N ASN A 210 17.26 3.26 -3.41
CA ASN A 210 17.69 4.33 -2.52
C ASN A 210 16.59 4.85 -1.57
N LYS A 211 16.40 4.13 -0.46
CA LYS A 211 15.41 4.46 0.57
C LYS A 211 15.83 5.72 1.34
N TRP A 212 14.86 6.51 1.81
CA TRP A 212 15.08 7.68 2.68
C TRP A 212 16.00 8.76 2.10
N PHE A 213 15.96 8.94 0.78
CA PHE A 213 16.88 9.84 0.09
C PHE A 213 16.41 11.30 0.11
N THR A 214 17.28 12.21 0.56
CA THR A 214 17.02 13.65 0.63
C THR A 214 17.38 14.37 -0.68
N LEU A 215 16.40 14.92 -1.39
CA LEU A 215 16.57 15.48 -2.74
C LEU A 215 17.25 16.86 -2.75
N ASP A 216 17.00 17.69 -1.75
CA ASP A 216 17.40 19.10 -1.75
C ASP A 216 18.76 19.38 -1.09
N LYS A 217 19.37 18.37 -0.47
CA LYS A 217 20.60 18.49 0.33
C LYS A 217 21.65 17.45 -0.06
N ILE A 218 21.70 17.03 -1.31
CA ILE A 218 22.69 16.05 -1.79
C ILE A 218 24.09 16.55 -1.49
N THR A 219 24.91 15.71 -0.85
CA THR A 219 26.31 16.03 -0.51
C THR A 219 27.31 15.28 -1.38
N ASN A 220 26.94 14.09 -1.88
CA ASN A 220 27.81 13.25 -2.68
C ASN A 220 27.08 12.71 -3.92
N MET A 221 27.82 12.61 -5.02
CA MET A 221 27.44 11.83 -6.20
C MET A 221 28.18 10.49 -6.16
N GLU A 222 27.51 9.39 -6.50
CA GLU A 222 28.04 8.05 -6.30
C GLU A 222 27.79 7.13 -7.49
N PHE A 223 28.82 6.34 -7.82
CA PHE A 223 28.68 5.16 -8.68
C PHE A 223 28.90 3.90 -7.86
N THR A 224 27.97 2.95 -7.98
CA THR A 224 28.02 1.68 -7.21
C THR A 224 28.26 0.49 -8.13
N PHE A 225 29.10 -0.43 -7.67
CA PHE A 225 29.52 -1.63 -8.39
C PHE A 225 29.31 -2.84 -7.48
N LYS A 226 28.88 -3.99 -8.04
CA LYS A 226 28.76 -5.24 -7.29
C LYS A 226 29.94 -6.15 -7.56
N ASN A 227 30.80 -6.34 -6.57
CA ASN A 227 32.13 -6.94 -6.78
C ASN A 227 32.14 -8.47 -6.72
N LYS A 228 31.19 -9.10 -6.02
CA LYS A 228 31.15 -10.58 -5.90
C LYS A 228 30.70 -11.31 -7.16
N MET A 229 30.30 -10.60 -8.22
CA MET A 229 29.87 -11.21 -9.48
C MET A 229 31.02 -11.50 -10.45
N LEU A 230 32.20 -10.89 -10.25
CA LEU A 230 33.35 -11.11 -11.11
C LEU A 230 34.17 -12.33 -10.69
N ALA A 231 34.72 -13.03 -11.68
CA ALA A 231 35.75 -14.03 -11.46
C ALA A 231 37.05 -13.38 -10.94
N PRO A 232 37.87 -14.08 -10.15
CA PRO A 232 39.18 -13.55 -9.73
C PRO A 232 40.02 -13.16 -10.95
N GLY A 233 40.60 -11.95 -10.94
CA GLY A 233 41.42 -11.42 -12.02
C GLY A 233 40.67 -10.72 -13.16
N ASP A 234 39.37 -10.97 -13.33
CA ASP A 234 38.54 -10.24 -14.28
C ASP A 234 38.26 -8.82 -13.76
N LYS A 235 38.15 -7.86 -14.68
CA LYS A 235 37.86 -6.45 -14.38
C LYS A 235 36.84 -5.87 -15.35
N VAL A 236 36.15 -4.82 -14.93
CA VAL A 236 35.33 -4.02 -15.83
C VAL A 236 35.72 -2.55 -15.70
N VAL A 237 35.83 -1.89 -16.84
CA VAL A 237 36.26 -0.49 -16.95
C VAL A 237 35.05 0.33 -17.38
N PHE A 238 34.62 1.24 -16.50
CA PHE A 238 33.57 2.20 -16.77
C PHE A 238 34.20 3.58 -16.96
N THR A 239 34.02 4.18 -18.13
CA THR A 239 34.57 5.51 -18.44
C THR A 239 33.43 6.49 -18.68
N VAL A 240 33.49 7.66 -18.03
CA VAL A 240 32.49 8.73 -18.06
C VAL A 240 33.12 10.01 -18.63
N ALA A 241 32.40 10.66 -19.54
CA ALA A 241 32.78 11.93 -20.15
C ALA A 241 31.63 12.94 -20.05
N ARG A 242 31.99 14.23 -19.94
CA ARG A 242 31.06 15.37 -19.86
C ARG A 242 29.92 15.19 -18.83
N PRO A 243 30.20 14.76 -17.57
CA PRO A 243 29.14 14.69 -16.57
C PRO A 243 28.67 16.09 -16.21
N ARG A 244 27.34 16.27 -16.19
CA ARG A 244 26.72 17.57 -15.94
C ARG A 244 25.34 17.44 -15.35
N LEU A 245 24.91 18.49 -14.66
CA LEU A 245 23.54 18.70 -14.26
C LEU A 245 22.88 19.74 -15.15
N VAL A 246 21.63 19.51 -15.49
CA VAL A 246 20.78 20.43 -16.25
C VAL A 246 19.47 20.61 -15.48
N ARG A 247 18.90 21.81 -15.55
CA ARG A 247 17.66 22.14 -14.85
C ARG A 247 16.49 22.33 -15.80
N GLY A 248 15.31 21.87 -15.40
CA GLY A 248 14.04 22.18 -16.07
C GLY A 248 13.59 21.17 -17.12
N LEU A 249 14.24 20.01 -17.22
CA LEU A 249 13.63 18.85 -17.87
C LEU A 249 12.80 18.09 -16.84
N MET A 250 11.74 17.42 -17.24
CA MET A 250 10.94 16.58 -16.36
C MET A 250 10.68 15.24 -17.03
N TYR A 251 10.98 14.13 -16.37
CA TYR A 251 10.55 12.82 -16.88
C TYR A 251 9.07 12.59 -16.54
N ARG A 252 8.22 12.62 -17.57
CA ARG A 252 6.78 12.40 -17.43
C ARG A 252 6.50 10.95 -17.05
N GLY A 253 5.60 10.78 -16.09
CA GLY A 253 4.97 9.51 -15.75
C GLY A 253 3.63 9.75 -15.04
N GLY A 254 2.91 8.69 -14.77
CA GLY A 254 1.72 8.71 -13.93
C GLY A 254 0.53 9.40 -14.60
N ASP A 255 -0.30 10.03 -13.78
CA ASP A 255 -1.35 10.94 -14.24
C ASP A 255 -0.92 12.39 -13.95
N MET A 256 -0.45 13.08 -15.00
CA MET A 256 0.08 14.43 -14.88
C MET A 256 -0.97 15.44 -14.43
N LYS A 257 -2.24 15.26 -14.79
CA LYS A 257 -3.30 16.19 -14.38
C LYS A 257 -3.51 16.09 -12.88
N LEU A 258 -3.71 14.88 -12.36
CA LEU A 258 -3.84 14.65 -10.92
C LEU A 258 -2.56 15.06 -10.17
N TRP A 259 -1.38 14.86 -10.78
CA TRP A 259 -0.12 15.29 -10.19
C TRP A 259 0.00 16.81 -10.03
N GLU A 260 -0.41 17.59 -11.03
CA GLU A 260 -0.46 19.06 -10.92
C GLU A 260 -1.45 19.51 -9.81
N GLU A 261 -2.62 18.87 -9.71
CA GLU A 261 -3.59 19.14 -8.65
C GLU A 261 -3.01 18.88 -7.25
N PHE A 262 -2.31 17.75 -7.07
CA PHE A 262 -1.62 17.45 -5.82
C PHE A 262 -0.49 18.44 -5.51
N LYS A 263 0.33 18.81 -6.49
CA LYS A 263 1.40 19.82 -6.29
C LYS A 263 0.83 21.15 -5.84
N ALA A 264 -0.27 21.59 -6.47
CA ALA A 264 -0.97 22.80 -6.08
C ALA A 264 -1.53 22.70 -4.65
N TRP A 265 -2.09 21.55 -4.27
CA TRP A 265 -2.51 21.30 -2.90
C TRP A 265 -1.33 21.35 -1.92
N LYS A 266 -0.25 20.60 -2.19
CA LYS A 266 0.92 20.51 -1.29
C LYS A 266 1.58 21.88 -1.08
N ALA A 267 1.71 22.69 -2.13
CA ALA A 267 2.27 24.04 -2.04
C ALA A 267 1.43 25.00 -1.17
N ASN A 268 0.12 24.78 -1.09
CA ASN A 268 -0.81 25.62 -0.34
C ASN A 268 -1.26 25.01 0.99
N HIS A 269 -0.91 23.75 1.26
CA HIS A 269 -1.36 23.01 2.43
C HIS A 269 -0.77 23.61 3.70
N LYS A 270 -1.65 23.87 4.68
CA LYS A 270 -1.29 24.31 6.02
C LYS A 270 -2.08 23.48 7.01
N VAL A 271 -1.38 22.99 8.04
CA VAL A 271 -2.04 22.30 9.15
C VAL A 271 -2.91 23.31 9.88
N LEU A 272 -4.19 22.98 10.02
CA LEU A 272 -5.15 23.87 10.70
C LEU A 272 -4.83 23.95 12.20
N PRO A 273 -4.95 25.13 12.85
CA PRO A 273 -4.93 25.22 14.30
C PRO A 273 -6.08 24.41 14.91
N TYR A 274 -5.86 23.84 16.10
CA TYR A 274 -6.82 22.95 16.77
C TYR A 274 -8.27 23.49 16.80
N ARG A 275 -8.43 24.76 17.17
CA ARG A 275 -9.76 25.40 17.29
C ARG A 275 -10.44 25.64 15.95
N GLU A 276 -9.67 25.85 14.89
CA GLU A 276 -10.20 25.97 13.53
C GLU A 276 -10.60 24.59 12.99
N ALA A 277 -9.76 23.57 13.20
CA ALA A 277 -10.05 22.19 12.84
C ALA A 277 -11.30 21.64 13.56
N LEU A 278 -11.65 22.13 14.75
CA LEU A 278 -12.87 21.73 15.46
C LEU A 278 -14.17 22.29 14.86
N LYS A 279 -14.11 23.30 14.00
CA LYS A 279 -15.31 23.94 13.43
C LYS A 279 -16.05 23.02 12.47
N GLU A 280 -15.34 22.10 11.83
CA GLU A 280 -15.94 21.12 10.94
C GLU A 280 -16.10 19.77 11.66
N ASN A 281 -17.35 19.33 11.82
CA ASN A 281 -17.65 18.02 12.34
C ASN A 281 -18.76 17.40 11.48
N ARG A 282 -18.42 16.34 10.75
CA ARG A 282 -19.36 15.69 9.82
C ARG A 282 -20.64 15.21 10.54
N PHE A 283 -20.56 14.84 11.82
CA PHE A 283 -21.75 14.46 12.59
C PHE A 283 -22.75 15.61 12.81
N ASP A 284 -22.39 16.88 12.58
CA ASP A 284 -23.34 17.97 12.75
C ASP A 284 -24.48 17.94 11.69
N GLU A 285 -24.26 17.28 10.55
CA GLU A 285 -25.27 17.11 9.49
C GLU A 285 -26.45 16.22 9.91
N GLY A 286 -26.20 15.23 10.77
CA GLY A 286 -27.21 14.30 11.26
C GLY A 286 -27.97 14.78 12.51
N ARG A 287 -27.79 16.03 12.93
CA ARG A 287 -28.47 16.59 14.11
C ARG A 287 -29.99 16.63 13.92
N LEU A 288 -30.71 16.22 14.97
CA LEU A 288 -32.17 16.30 14.99
C LEU A 288 -32.62 17.76 15.14
N ALA A 289 -33.71 18.13 14.49
CA ALA A 289 -34.29 19.46 14.61
C ALA A 289 -34.77 19.78 16.04
N LYS A 290 -35.19 18.74 16.78
CA LYS A 290 -35.52 18.79 18.21
C LYS A 290 -35.00 17.53 18.89
N PRO A 291 -34.48 17.62 20.13
CA PRO A 291 -34.12 16.44 20.90
C PRO A 291 -35.32 15.51 21.10
N VAL A 292 -35.07 14.20 21.07
CA VAL A 292 -36.08 13.15 21.27
C VAL A 292 -35.86 12.51 22.65
N PRO A 293 -36.80 12.67 23.60
CA PRO A 293 -36.72 12.01 24.90
C PRO A 293 -36.64 10.50 24.77
N ILE A 294 -35.59 9.90 25.32
CA ILE A 294 -35.42 8.44 25.35
C ILE A 294 -35.50 7.89 26.78
N MET A 295 -35.13 8.68 27.79
CA MET A 295 -35.14 8.23 29.18
C MET A 295 -35.61 9.35 30.11
N ARG A 296 -36.49 9.02 31.05
CA ARG A 296 -36.92 9.91 32.13
C ARG A 296 -36.93 9.19 33.47
N ASN A 297 -36.37 9.79 34.51
CA ASN A 297 -36.25 9.18 35.85
C ASN A 297 -35.64 7.77 35.81
N ARG A 298 -34.64 7.56 34.96
CA ARG A 298 -34.00 6.26 34.68
C ARG A 298 -34.91 5.20 34.08
N ILE A 299 -36.14 5.54 33.69
CA ILE A 299 -37.00 4.68 32.88
C ILE A 299 -36.71 4.97 31.41
N ILE A 300 -36.18 3.98 30.69
CA ILE A 300 -36.00 4.07 29.25
C ILE A 300 -37.30 3.73 28.53
N ASP A 301 -37.70 4.60 27.60
CA ASP A 301 -38.93 4.48 26.81
C ASP A 301 -38.57 4.24 25.33
N ALA A 302 -38.01 3.06 25.07
CA ALA A 302 -37.53 2.67 23.75
C ALA A 302 -37.71 1.18 23.47
N GLU A 303 -37.72 0.80 22.20
CA GLU A 303 -37.69 -0.59 21.74
C GLU A 303 -36.79 -0.76 20.50
N ILE A 304 -36.18 -1.93 20.37
CA ILE A 304 -35.38 -2.30 19.20
C ILE A 304 -36.17 -3.31 18.36
N ILE A 305 -36.38 -3.01 17.08
CA ILE A 305 -37.14 -3.83 16.16
C ILE A 305 -36.19 -4.47 15.14
N ASN A 306 -36.13 -5.79 15.13
CA ASN A 306 -35.39 -6.55 14.12
C ASN A 306 -36.27 -6.77 12.88
N ALA A 307 -36.36 -5.75 12.02
CA ALA A 307 -37.41 -5.64 11.00
C ALA A 307 -37.03 -6.17 9.60
N GLY A 308 -35.79 -6.63 9.38
CA GLY A 308 -35.27 -6.87 8.03
C GLY A 308 -34.96 -8.33 7.67
N THR A 309 -35.00 -8.64 6.38
CA THR A 309 -34.55 -9.91 5.79
C THR A 309 -33.08 -9.82 5.39
N THR A 310 -32.13 -10.17 6.27
CA THR A 310 -30.71 -10.30 5.87
C THR A 310 -30.28 -11.76 5.87
N LYS A 311 -29.37 -12.12 4.97
CA LYS A 311 -28.62 -13.38 5.04
C LYS A 311 -27.65 -13.43 6.24
N ASN A 312 -27.21 -12.29 6.77
CA ASN A 312 -26.28 -12.20 7.88
C ASN A 312 -26.98 -12.07 9.25
N ARG A 313 -27.58 -13.17 9.72
CA ARG A 313 -28.27 -13.20 11.01
C ARG A 313 -27.33 -12.90 12.19
N VAL A 314 -26.11 -13.44 12.17
CA VAL A 314 -25.18 -13.29 13.29
C VAL A 314 -24.71 -11.84 13.45
N GLY A 315 -24.33 -11.18 12.35
CA GLY A 315 -24.00 -9.76 12.37
C GLY A 315 -25.17 -8.88 12.84
N ARG A 316 -26.40 -9.24 12.47
CA ARG A 316 -27.62 -8.56 12.94
C ARG A 316 -27.82 -8.75 14.45
N ASP A 317 -27.73 -9.97 14.96
CA ASP A 317 -27.91 -10.27 16.39
C ASP A 317 -26.85 -9.57 17.24
N TYR A 318 -25.61 -9.51 16.75
CA TYR A 318 -24.56 -8.71 17.36
C TYR A 318 -24.90 -7.21 17.34
N THR A 319 -25.46 -6.69 16.24
CA THR A 319 -25.86 -5.27 16.16
C THR A 319 -26.90 -4.93 17.20
N VAL A 320 -27.91 -5.78 17.37
CA VAL A 320 -28.94 -5.66 18.42
C VAL A 320 -28.29 -5.63 19.79
N LYS A 321 -27.41 -6.61 20.06
CA LYS A 321 -26.69 -6.71 21.33
C LYS A 321 -25.87 -5.44 21.60
N LEU A 322 -25.11 -4.97 20.60
CA LEU A 322 -24.28 -3.78 20.70
C LEU A 322 -25.10 -2.53 21.01
N LEU A 323 -26.16 -2.27 20.24
CA LEU A 323 -27.04 -1.11 20.46
C LEU A 323 -27.65 -1.13 21.87
N ARG A 324 -28.21 -2.27 22.26
CA ARG A 324 -28.85 -2.44 23.57
C ARG A 324 -27.86 -2.25 24.72
N GLU A 325 -26.72 -2.93 24.67
CA GLU A 325 -25.73 -2.89 25.75
C GLU A 325 -25.07 -1.52 25.89
N GLU A 326 -24.72 -0.88 24.78
CA GLU A 326 -24.04 0.42 24.83
C GLU A 326 -24.99 1.55 25.25
N LEU A 327 -26.26 1.51 24.83
CA LEU A 327 -27.27 2.41 25.38
C LEU A 327 -27.52 2.13 26.87
N ALA A 328 -27.66 0.87 27.29
CA ALA A 328 -27.86 0.54 28.70
C ALA A 328 -26.68 0.99 29.57
N ARG A 329 -25.43 0.83 29.09
CA ARG A 329 -24.23 1.31 29.80
C ARG A 329 -24.18 2.85 29.88
N ALA A 330 -24.50 3.53 28.79
CA ALA A 330 -24.42 4.99 28.72
C ALA A 330 -25.56 5.68 29.49
N LEU A 331 -26.76 5.10 29.44
CA LEU A 331 -27.98 5.67 30.02
C LEU A 331 -28.25 5.17 31.44
N ASN A 332 -27.75 3.98 31.81
CA ASN A 332 -27.96 3.34 33.11
C ASN A 332 -29.44 3.28 33.54
N PRO A 333 -30.35 2.75 32.70
CA PRO A 333 -31.76 2.66 33.05
C PRO A 333 -32.02 1.60 34.13
N ILE A 334 -33.18 1.65 34.77
CA ILE A 334 -33.62 0.63 35.74
C ILE A 334 -34.48 -0.48 35.08
N ASN A 335 -34.90 -0.28 33.84
CA ASN A 335 -35.62 -1.25 33.02
C ASN A 335 -34.82 -1.59 31.75
N ASP A 336 -35.09 -2.77 31.18
CA ASP A 336 -34.47 -3.23 29.94
C ASP A 336 -35.07 -2.57 28.70
N ILE A 337 -34.28 -2.48 27.63
CA ILE A 337 -34.76 -2.13 26.29
C ILE A 337 -35.24 -3.41 25.59
N PRO A 338 -36.56 -3.58 25.34
CA PRO A 338 -37.10 -4.76 24.67
C PRO A 338 -36.60 -4.88 23.22
N VAL A 339 -36.36 -6.12 22.80
CA VAL A 339 -36.03 -6.48 21.41
C VAL A 339 -37.21 -7.26 20.84
N LEU A 340 -37.82 -6.73 19.77
CA LEU A 340 -39.05 -7.25 19.20
C LEU A 340 -38.87 -7.60 17.71
N GLY A 341 -39.66 -8.56 17.22
CA GLY A 341 -39.76 -8.85 15.78
C GLY A 341 -40.68 -7.89 15.02
N LYS A 342 -41.55 -7.18 15.74
CA LYS A 342 -42.46 -6.16 15.21
C LYS A 342 -42.62 -5.05 16.25
N ALA A 343 -42.73 -3.81 15.79
CA ALA A 343 -42.96 -2.65 16.65
C ALA A 343 -44.26 -2.79 17.46
N SER A 344 -44.23 -2.31 18.71
CA SER A 344 -45.44 -2.16 19.52
C SER A 344 -46.24 -0.92 19.09
N THR A 345 -47.46 -0.80 19.59
CA THR A 345 -48.31 0.39 19.41
C THR A 345 -47.99 1.52 20.38
N ASN A 346 -47.02 1.34 21.28
CA ASN A 346 -46.68 2.35 22.30
C ASN A 346 -46.08 3.59 21.65
N ASP A 347 -46.30 4.78 22.24
CA ASP A 347 -45.70 6.03 21.79
C ASP A 347 -44.28 6.24 22.37
N ASN A 348 -43.40 5.30 22.08
CA ASN A 348 -42.01 5.26 22.53
C ASN A 348 -41.01 5.38 21.37
N VAL A 349 -39.72 5.52 21.70
CA VAL A 349 -38.63 5.53 20.70
C VAL A 349 -38.48 4.16 20.05
N LYS A 350 -38.31 4.11 18.73
CA LYS A 350 -38.19 2.86 17.97
C LYS A 350 -36.94 2.83 17.12
N PHE A 351 -36.12 1.80 17.30
CA PHE A 351 -34.93 1.53 16.48
C PHE A 351 -35.20 0.36 15.52
N PHE A 352 -35.50 0.65 14.27
CA PHE A 352 -35.71 -0.35 13.23
C PHE A 352 -34.39 -0.74 12.59
N LEU A 353 -33.92 -1.95 12.88
CA LEU A 353 -32.78 -2.53 12.18
C LEU A 353 -33.28 -3.16 10.87
N GLY A 354 -33.23 -2.41 9.78
CA GLY A 354 -33.82 -2.74 8.48
C GLY A 354 -35.12 -1.98 8.20
N MET A 355 -35.59 -2.09 6.96
CA MET A 355 -36.80 -1.40 6.49
C MET A 355 -38.04 -2.30 6.60
N PRO A 356 -39.01 -2.00 7.48
CA PRO A 356 -40.27 -2.72 7.51
C PRO A 356 -41.20 -2.29 6.36
N GLY A 357 -42.09 -3.20 5.93
CA GLY A 357 -43.03 -2.94 4.83
C GLY A 357 -44.03 -1.81 5.10
N ASP A 358 -44.31 -1.51 6.36
CA ASP A 358 -45.20 -0.44 6.83
C ASP A 358 -44.47 0.87 7.17
N ALA A 359 -43.18 1.01 6.83
CA ALA A 359 -42.48 2.28 6.97
C ALA A 359 -43.19 3.41 6.17
N PRO A 360 -43.15 4.67 6.65
CA PRO A 360 -43.72 5.81 5.93
C PRO A 360 -43.14 5.94 4.52
N GLU A 361 -43.96 6.44 3.59
CA GLU A 361 -43.53 6.56 2.19
C GLU A 361 -42.33 7.51 2.03
N SER A 362 -42.30 8.62 2.76
CA SER A 362 -41.15 9.55 2.78
C SER A 362 -39.83 8.85 3.15
N VAL A 363 -39.87 7.97 4.16
CA VAL A 363 -38.71 7.18 4.60
C VAL A 363 -38.30 6.18 3.53
N LYS A 364 -39.27 5.49 2.91
CA LYS A 364 -39.00 4.54 1.82
C LYS A 364 -38.37 5.22 0.61
N THR A 365 -38.90 6.37 0.21
CA THR A 365 -38.37 7.19 -0.90
C THR A 365 -36.93 7.61 -0.60
N PHE A 366 -36.67 8.20 0.57
CA PHE A 366 -35.32 8.61 0.96
C PHE A 366 -34.31 7.44 0.92
N VAL A 367 -34.66 6.28 1.50
CA VAL A 367 -33.79 5.10 1.49
C VAL A 367 -33.59 4.57 0.07
N ALA A 368 -34.61 4.58 -0.78
CA ALA A 368 -34.51 4.15 -2.17
C ALA A 368 -33.60 5.08 -2.99
N GLU A 369 -33.74 6.40 -2.82
CA GLU A 369 -32.91 7.42 -3.47
C GLU A 369 -31.44 7.29 -3.03
N ALA A 370 -31.18 7.15 -1.73
CA ALA A 370 -29.82 6.94 -1.22
C ALA A 370 -29.19 5.65 -1.80
N ARG A 371 -29.94 4.54 -1.86
CA ARG A 371 -29.47 3.30 -2.50
C ARG A 371 -29.19 3.46 -3.99
N GLN A 372 -29.98 4.27 -4.67
CA GLN A 372 -29.81 4.54 -6.09
C GLN A 372 -28.60 5.45 -6.36
N ALA A 373 -28.38 6.47 -5.53
CA ALA A 373 -27.25 7.38 -5.64
C ALA A 373 -25.90 6.68 -5.40
N HIS A 374 -25.88 5.66 -4.54
CA HIS A 374 -24.66 4.94 -4.13
C HIS A 374 -24.66 3.48 -4.62
N GLN A 375 -25.13 3.24 -5.84
CA GLN A 375 -25.09 1.90 -6.43
C GLN A 375 -23.65 1.39 -6.55
N GLY A 376 -23.42 0.18 -6.06
CA GLY A 376 -22.13 -0.52 -6.20
C GLY A 376 -21.20 -0.44 -4.99
N THR A 377 -21.48 0.40 -3.99
CA THR A 377 -20.71 0.55 -2.74
C THR A 377 -21.50 0.14 -1.50
N ALA A 378 -20.85 0.09 -0.33
CA ALA A 378 -21.52 -0.15 0.96
C ALA A 378 -22.03 1.18 1.51
N VAL A 379 -23.30 1.50 1.24
CA VAL A 379 -23.91 2.70 1.81
C VAL A 379 -24.43 2.42 3.22
N THR A 380 -24.22 3.39 4.11
CA THR A 380 -24.82 3.45 5.45
C THR A 380 -25.92 4.49 5.45
N ILE A 381 -27.13 4.12 5.87
CA ILE A 381 -28.31 5.00 5.84
C ILE A 381 -29.00 4.97 7.20
N ILE A 382 -29.32 6.16 7.73
CA ILE A 382 -30.24 6.33 8.86
C ILE A 382 -31.32 7.31 8.45
N ALA A 383 -32.57 6.89 8.45
CA ALA A 383 -33.70 7.76 8.21
C ALA A 383 -34.48 8.00 9.51
N ASN A 384 -35.07 9.18 9.66
CA ASN A 384 -35.82 9.55 10.86
C ASN A 384 -37.28 9.91 10.55
N ASP A 385 -38.19 9.44 11.41
CA ASP A 385 -39.59 9.88 11.47
C ASP A 385 -39.96 10.11 12.95
N GLY A 386 -39.63 11.30 13.45
CA GLY A 386 -39.87 11.68 14.85
C GLY A 386 -39.15 10.76 15.84
N LYS A 387 -39.90 9.93 16.57
CA LYS A 387 -39.38 8.95 17.54
C LYS A 387 -38.86 7.65 16.89
N LYS A 388 -38.96 7.51 15.56
CA LYS A 388 -38.58 6.29 14.84
C LYS A 388 -37.29 6.51 14.05
N PHE A 389 -36.34 5.59 14.20
CA PHE A 389 -35.06 5.58 13.51
C PHE A 389 -34.94 4.30 12.69
N TYR A 390 -34.65 4.45 11.40
CA TYR A 390 -34.56 3.34 10.45
C TYR A 390 -33.13 3.20 9.97
N PHE A 391 -32.50 2.07 10.29
CA PHE A 391 -31.15 1.74 9.87
C PHE A 391 -31.21 0.87 8.61
N ALA A 392 -30.54 1.29 7.55
CA ALA A 392 -30.53 0.59 6.27
C ALA A 392 -29.13 0.59 5.62
N GLY A 393 -28.97 -0.27 4.62
CA GLY A 393 -27.78 -0.33 3.78
C GLY A 393 -28.09 -0.84 2.38
N SER A 394 -27.03 -1.15 1.62
CA SER A 394 -27.13 -1.71 0.27
C SER A 394 -27.80 -3.10 0.26
N PRO A 395 -28.89 -3.33 -0.50
CA PRO A 395 -29.68 -4.56 -0.43
C PRO A 395 -28.97 -5.83 -0.93
N ASN A 396 -27.91 -5.69 -1.73
CA ASN A 396 -27.19 -6.81 -2.34
C ASN A 396 -25.68 -6.73 -2.11
N TYR A 397 -25.27 -6.21 -0.95
CA TYR A 397 -23.85 -6.19 -0.61
C TYR A 397 -23.33 -7.63 -0.42
N PRO A 398 -22.23 -8.05 -1.06
CA PRO A 398 -21.78 -9.44 -0.96
C PRO A 398 -21.59 -9.92 0.48
N THR A 399 -21.87 -11.20 0.71
CA THR A 399 -21.89 -11.93 2.00
C THR A 399 -22.86 -11.45 3.08
N VAL A 400 -23.25 -10.17 3.12
CA VAL A 400 -24.01 -9.61 4.26
C VAL A 400 -25.26 -8.79 3.92
N ASP A 401 -25.57 -8.59 2.63
CA ASP A 401 -26.68 -7.75 2.15
C ASP A 401 -26.69 -6.37 2.86
N GLU A 402 -27.84 -5.92 3.36
CA GLU A 402 -27.97 -4.63 4.07
C GLU A 402 -27.23 -4.58 5.42
N GLY A 403 -26.79 -5.74 5.93
CA GLY A 403 -26.26 -5.87 7.29
C GLY A 403 -25.10 -4.92 7.57
N LYS A 404 -24.20 -4.72 6.60
CA LYS A 404 -23.04 -3.83 6.81
C LYS A 404 -23.43 -2.37 7.06
N GLY A 405 -24.34 -1.83 6.26
CA GLY A 405 -24.83 -0.46 6.42
C GLY A 405 -25.60 -0.29 7.73
N ILE A 406 -26.41 -1.28 8.11
CA ILE A 406 -27.15 -1.26 9.39
C ILE A 406 -26.19 -1.20 10.58
N ILE A 407 -25.17 -2.05 10.56
CA ILE A 407 -24.17 -2.09 11.62
C ILE A 407 -23.42 -0.76 11.73
N ASN A 408 -22.90 -0.25 10.61
CA ASN A 408 -22.19 1.01 10.55
C ASN A 408 -23.08 2.17 11.03
N GLY A 409 -24.36 2.17 10.66
CA GLY A 409 -25.34 3.17 11.10
C GLY A 409 -25.58 3.14 12.61
N VAL A 410 -25.70 1.95 13.21
CA VAL A 410 -25.79 1.81 14.67
C VAL A 410 -24.54 2.34 15.36
N LEU A 411 -23.36 2.04 14.81
CA LEU A 411 -22.10 2.55 15.35
C LEU A 411 -22.04 4.09 15.25
N ASP A 412 -22.44 4.68 14.12
CA ASP A 412 -22.48 6.14 13.91
C ASP A 412 -23.47 6.80 14.87
N PHE A 413 -24.63 6.18 15.08
CA PHE A 413 -25.64 6.65 16.02
C PHE A 413 -25.15 6.65 17.48
N LEU A 414 -24.46 5.59 17.90
CA LEU A 414 -23.86 5.50 19.24
C LEU A 414 -22.72 6.50 19.42
N GLU A 415 -21.86 6.68 18.41
CA GLU A 415 -20.77 7.66 18.46
C GLU A 415 -21.32 9.09 18.59
N ALA A 416 -22.36 9.43 17.82
CA ALA A 416 -22.94 10.77 17.83
C ALA A 416 -23.78 11.10 19.08
N ASN A 417 -24.50 10.13 19.65
CA ASN A 417 -25.36 10.37 20.82
C ASN A 417 -24.68 10.08 22.17
N VAL A 418 -23.77 9.11 22.24
CA VAL A 418 -23.14 8.70 23.52
C VAL A 418 -21.60 8.74 23.50
N GLY A 419 -20.99 9.26 22.43
CA GLY A 419 -19.54 9.44 22.34
C GLY A 419 -18.75 8.13 22.27
N LEU A 420 -19.40 7.02 21.90
CA LEU A 420 -18.75 5.70 21.84
C LEU A 420 -17.67 5.70 20.76
N MET A 421 -16.42 5.44 21.14
CA MET A 421 -15.28 5.39 20.23
C MET A 421 -14.37 4.20 20.54
N TRP A 422 -13.71 3.67 19.51
CA TRP A 422 -12.66 2.67 19.63
C TRP A 422 -11.34 3.27 19.13
N PRO A 423 -10.54 3.88 20.01
CA PRO A 423 -9.37 4.65 19.61
C PRO A 423 -8.12 3.79 19.30
N ARG A 424 -8.06 2.54 19.79
CA ARG A 424 -6.97 1.59 19.52
C ARG A 424 -7.41 0.13 19.74
N PRO A 425 -6.72 -0.88 19.16
CA PRO A 425 -6.95 -2.28 19.50
C PRO A 425 -6.46 -2.58 20.93
N ALA A 426 -7.06 -3.56 21.61
CA ALA A 426 -6.49 -4.02 22.88
C ALA A 426 -5.28 -4.90 22.58
N MET A 427 -4.12 -4.47 23.05
CA MET A 427 -2.87 -5.23 22.97
C MET A 427 -2.69 -5.91 24.32
N GLU A 428 -2.65 -7.25 24.37
CA GLU A 428 -2.17 -7.91 25.58
C GLU A 428 -0.72 -7.48 25.86
N ARG A 429 -0.36 -7.49 27.15
CA ARG A 429 0.94 -7.03 27.64
C ARG A 429 2.07 -7.86 27.03
N GLY A 430 2.76 -7.29 26.04
CA GLY A 430 4.10 -7.71 25.59
C GLY A 430 4.09 -8.64 24.38
N VAL A 431 4.53 -8.10 23.23
CA VAL A 431 5.06 -8.79 22.03
C VAL A 431 4.31 -10.05 21.52
N GLY A 432 3.05 -10.22 21.89
CA GLY A 432 2.17 -11.30 21.43
C GLY A 432 1.00 -10.72 20.66
N ALA A 433 0.48 -11.48 19.69
CA ALA A 433 -0.68 -11.12 18.88
C ALA A 433 -1.83 -10.59 19.77
N PRO A 434 -2.58 -9.57 19.33
CA PRO A 434 -3.72 -9.05 20.11
C PRO A 434 -4.67 -10.18 20.46
N ASP A 435 -5.22 -10.19 21.67
CA ASP A 435 -6.43 -10.99 21.91
C ASP A 435 -7.47 -10.48 20.89
N PRO A 436 -7.94 -11.34 19.97
CA PRO A 436 -8.83 -10.91 18.92
C PRO A 436 -10.16 -10.37 19.46
N MET A 437 -10.55 -10.70 20.70
CA MET A 437 -11.86 -10.34 21.27
C MET A 437 -11.87 -9.08 22.14
N VAL A 438 -10.72 -8.62 22.61
CA VAL A 438 -10.64 -7.45 23.50
C VAL A 438 -10.41 -6.18 22.67
N VAL A 439 -11.20 -5.14 22.92
CA VAL A 439 -10.96 -3.80 22.36
C VAL A 439 -11.09 -2.77 23.46
N GLU A 440 -10.32 -1.69 23.35
CA GLU A 440 -10.49 -0.55 24.24
C GLU A 440 -11.54 0.39 23.65
N ALA A 441 -12.63 0.56 24.40
CA ALA A 441 -13.75 1.41 24.02
C ALA A 441 -13.83 2.59 24.99
N LEU A 442 -13.81 3.80 24.45
CA LEU A 442 -14.06 5.03 25.19
C LEU A 442 -15.57 5.30 25.22
N ARG A 443 -16.08 5.64 26.40
CA ARG A 443 -17.50 5.94 26.64
C ARG A 443 -17.61 7.19 27.53
N PRO A 444 -17.40 8.39 26.97
CA PRO A 444 -17.33 9.61 27.76
C PRO A 444 -18.71 10.04 28.30
N TYR A 445 -19.80 9.68 27.62
CA TYR A 445 -21.14 10.03 28.06
C TYR A 445 -21.68 9.11 29.17
N ARG A 446 -22.24 9.72 30.21
CA ARG A 446 -23.05 9.06 31.24
C ARG A 446 -24.26 9.92 31.53
N ALA A 447 -25.45 9.39 31.28
CA ALA A 447 -26.68 10.10 31.60
C ALA A 447 -26.86 10.21 33.11
N GLY A 448 -27.54 11.28 33.54
CA GLY A 448 -28.07 11.41 34.89
C GLY A 448 -29.39 10.62 35.04
N LYS A 449 -30.47 11.32 35.43
CA LYS A 449 -31.80 10.72 35.50
C LYS A 449 -32.54 10.72 34.16
N ASP A 450 -32.24 11.68 33.30
CA ASP A 450 -32.92 11.91 32.03
C ASP A 450 -31.92 11.93 30.89
N ALA A 451 -32.35 11.53 29.69
CA ALA A 451 -31.55 11.60 28.48
C ALA A 451 -32.43 11.84 27.24
N ASP A 452 -31.85 12.57 26.30
CA ASP A 452 -32.43 12.85 24.98
C ASP A 452 -31.47 12.40 23.88
N LEU A 453 -32.04 11.90 22.79
CA LEU A 453 -31.32 11.72 21.54
C LEU A 453 -31.30 13.05 20.79
N VAL A 454 -30.13 13.41 20.26
CA VAL A 454 -29.90 14.68 19.58
C VAL A 454 -29.43 14.50 18.13
N TRP A 455 -29.28 13.26 17.70
CA TRP A 455 -28.71 12.90 16.41
C TRP A 455 -29.39 11.66 15.80
N GLY A 456 -29.44 11.61 14.47
CA GLY A 456 -29.97 10.50 13.68
C GLY A 456 -30.88 10.92 12.53
N ARG A 457 -30.84 12.19 12.11
CA ARG A 457 -31.65 12.71 11.00
C ARG A 457 -30.99 12.42 9.66
N ASP A 458 -31.68 11.71 8.77
CA ASP A 458 -31.41 11.57 7.33
C ASP A 458 -29.92 11.51 6.96
N TRP A 459 -29.22 10.56 7.60
CA TRP A 459 -27.78 10.37 7.49
C TRP A 459 -27.44 9.39 6.38
N VAL A 460 -26.49 9.74 5.51
CA VAL A 460 -25.98 8.88 4.43
C VAL A 460 -24.47 8.96 4.39
N VAL A 461 -23.80 7.81 4.35
CA VAL A 461 -22.34 7.70 4.20
C VAL A 461 -21.97 6.65 3.16
N GLU A 462 -21.05 7.01 2.27
CA GLU A 462 -20.40 6.13 1.29
C GLU A 462 -18.89 6.15 1.54
N SER A 463 -18.27 4.96 1.61
CA SER A 463 -16.81 4.84 1.74
C SER A 463 -16.09 5.11 0.41
N ALA A 464 -14.83 5.55 0.48
CA ALA A 464 -14.00 5.91 -0.66
C ALA A 464 -13.87 4.78 -1.70
N VAL A 465 -13.77 3.54 -1.22
CA VAL A 465 -13.81 2.32 -2.06
C VAL A 465 -14.84 1.35 -1.51
N LYS A 466 -15.28 0.43 -2.37
CA LYS A 466 -16.29 -0.57 -2.01
C LYS A 466 -15.83 -1.43 -0.84
N TYR A 467 -14.71 -2.13 -0.99
CA TYR A 467 -14.15 -2.95 0.08
C TYR A 467 -12.86 -2.34 0.60
N TRP A 468 -12.72 -2.28 1.90
CA TRP A 468 -11.52 -1.84 2.57
C TRP A 468 -11.30 -2.46 3.95
N GLY A 469 -10.02 -2.52 4.34
CA GLY A 469 -9.54 -2.94 5.67
C GLY A 469 -8.07 -2.56 5.90
N LEU A 470 -7.70 -2.32 7.16
CA LEU A 470 -6.32 -2.08 7.59
C LEU A 470 -5.89 -3.20 8.55
N SER A 471 -4.67 -3.72 8.44
CA SER A 471 -4.20 -4.83 9.29
C SER A 471 -3.79 -4.34 10.67
N ASP A 472 -4.74 -4.29 11.59
CA ASP A 472 -4.53 -3.76 12.94
C ASP A 472 -4.39 -4.86 14.02
N GLY A 473 -4.27 -6.12 13.58
CA GLY A 473 -4.14 -7.30 14.43
C GLY A 473 -5.40 -7.67 15.23
N ASN A 474 -6.50 -6.90 15.13
CA ASN A 474 -7.75 -7.16 15.86
C ASN A 474 -9.00 -6.94 14.99
N GLU A 475 -9.66 -8.04 14.61
CA GLU A 475 -10.82 -8.04 13.69
C GLU A 475 -11.99 -7.20 14.22
N TYR A 476 -12.30 -7.28 15.52
CA TYR A 476 -13.38 -6.48 16.10
C TYR A 476 -13.07 -4.97 16.07
N TYR A 477 -11.83 -4.57 16.27
CA TYR A 477 -11.40 -3.18 16.18
C TYR A 477 -11.54 -2.65 14.74
N SER A 478 -11.17 -3.44 13.73
CA SER A 478 -11.40 -3.14 12.31
C SER A 478 -12.88 -2.87 12.04
N TYR A 479 -13.72 -3.83 12.38
CA TYR A 479 -15.16 -3.78 12.11
C TYR A 479 -15.86 -2.63 12.86
N ARG A 480 -15.54 -2.41 14.15
CA ARG A 480 -16.11 -1.32 14.97
C ARG A 480 -15.69 0.06 14.46
N ASN A 481 -14.59 0.14 13.71
CA ASN A 481 -14.19 1.32 12.96
C ASN A 481 -14.62 1.24 11.48
N ARG A 482 -15.76 0.59 11.22
CA ARG A 482 -16.50 0.56 9.94
C ARG A 482 -15.82 -0.16 8.80
N ALA A 483 -14.63 -0.73 9.00
CA ALA A 483 -13.95 -1.52 7.98
C ALA A 483 -14.84 -2.64 7.47
N SER A 484 -14.79 -2.86 6.17
CA SER A 484 -15.57 -3.88 5.47
C SER A 484 -14.88 -5.25 5.46
N TYR A 485 -13.62 -5.26 5.89
CA TYR A 485 -12.65 -6.35 5.85
C TYR A 485 -11.59 -6.16 6.95
N PHE A 486 -10.92 -7.24 7.36
CA PHE A 486 -9.84 -7.25 8.35
C PHE A 486 -8.49 -7.51 7.67
N GLY A 487 -7.62 -6.49 7.64
CA GLY A 487 -6.25 -6.59 7.14
C GLY A 487 -6.10 -6.89 5.65
N CYS A 488 -5.03 -7.60 5.27
CA CYS A 488 -4.81 -8.16 3.93
C CYS A 488 -4.22 -9.59 3.96
N TRP A 489 -3.99 -10.18 5.14
CA TRP A 489 -3.26 -11.45 5.31
C TRP A 489 -3.83 -12.42 6.35
N TYR A 490 -4.59 -11.94 7.35
CA TYR A 490 -4.92 -12.74 8.53
C TYR A 490 -6.41 -12.70 8.87
N GLY A 491 -6.90 -13.79 9.46
CA GLY A 491 -8.17 -13.85 10.18
C GLY A 491 -8.88 -15.21 10.15
N PRO A 492 -8.68 -16.09 11.15
CA PRO A 492 -9.67 -17.09 11.51
C PRO A 492 -10.78 -16.41 12.33
N GLY A 493 -12.02 -16.35 11.83
CA GLY A 493 -13.17 -16.44 12.73
C GLY A 493 -14.39 -15.54 12.59
N ALA A 494 -14.35 -14.29 12.09
CA ALA A 494 -15.54 -13.40 12.15
C ALA A 494 -16.04 -12.83 10.80
N PHE A 495 -16.13 -13.69 9.78
CA PHE A 495 -16.85 -13.42 8.50
C PHE A 495 -18.30 -12.91 8.69
N GLU A 496 -18.87 -13.06 9.89
CA GLU A 496 -20.17 -12.54 10.30
C GLU A 496 -20.23 -11.00 10.27
N PHE A 497 -19.08 -10.32 10.30
CA PHE A 497 -18.98 -8.86 10.24
C PHE A 497 -18.30 -8.36 8.98
N SER A 498 -17.47 -9.21 8.36
CA SER A 498 -16.81 -8.90 7.10
C SER A 498 -17.77 -9.02 5.92
N SER A 499 -17.66 -8.05 5.04
CA SER A 499 -18.43 -7.92 3.81
C SER A 499 -17.57 -8.12 2.55
N TYR A 500 -16.27 -8.35 2.76
CA TYR A 500 -15.34 -8.79 1.74
C TYR A 500 -14.71 -10.14 2.11
N ARG A 501 -14.61 -11.01 1.11
CA ARG A 501 -13.86 -12.26 1.21
C ARG A 501 -12.47 -12.00 0.67
N ALA A 502 -11.48 -11.82 1.52
CA ALA A 502 -10.10 -11.89 1.06
C ALA A 502 -9.56 -13.29 1.33
N TYR A 503 -9.02 -13.86 0.27
CA TYR A 503 -8.23 -15.08 0.28
C TYR A 503 -7.11 -14.85 -0.73
N ALA A 504 -6.35 -13.75 -0.56
CA ALA A 504 -5.24 -13.50 -1.46
C ALA A 504 -4.31 -14.73 -1.39
N ALA A 505 -4.23 -15.43 -2.51
CA ALA A 505 -3.52 -16.68 -2.71
C ALA A 505 -2.00 -16.48 -2.64
N ASN A 506 -1.43 -16.34 -1.44
CA ASN A 506 -0.12 -15.72 -1.34
C ASN A 506 1.06 -16.60 -0.97
N HIS A 507 0.86 -17.86 -0.60
CA HIS A 507 2.00 -18.72 -0.32
C HIS A 507 1.61 -20.18 -0.42
N TRP A 508 2.42 -20.96 -1.13
CA TRP A 508 2.36 -22.39 -1.35
C TRP A 508 2.66 -23.24 -0.10
N PHE A 509 2.15 -22.83 1.07
CA PHE A 509 2.38 -23.49 2.36
C PHE A 509 2.00 -24.98 2.35
N GLY A 510 1.01 -25.38 1.54
CA GLY A 510 0.59 -26.78 1.39
C GLY A 510 1.60 -27.70 0.69
N PHE A 511 2.65 -27.14 0.07
CA PHE A 511 3.70 -27.88 -0.62
C PHE A 511 5.01 -27.94 0.18
N GLY A 512 4.96 -27.57 1.46
CA GLY A 512 6.05 -27.62 2.42
C GLY A 512 6.55 -26.24 2.84
N GLY A 513 7.14 -26.18 4.03
CA GLY A 513 7.93 -25.04 4.52
C GLY A 513 9.17 -25.55 5.25
N GLY A 514 10.29 -24.83 5.15
CA GLY A 514 11.54 -25.15 5.85
C GLY A 514 12.68 -25.66 4.97
N ASP A 515 13.73 -26.19 5.61
CA ASP A 515 15.04 -26.45 5.00
C ASP A 515 15.14 -27.71 4.11
N GLN A 516 14.07 -28.49 3.97
CA GLN A 516 14.11 -29.77 3.26
C GLN A 516 13.67 -29.64 1.80
N GLU A 517 14.49 -30.19 0.89
CA GLU A 517 14.14 -30.26 -0.53
C GLU A 517 12.89 -31.12 -0.75
N ASN A 518 11.96 -30.64 -1.57
CA ASN A 518 10.78 -31.37 -1.99
C ASN A 518 10.73 -31.40 -3.52
N GLU A 519 10.40 -32.55 -4.10
CA GLU A 519 10.33 -32.76 -5.55
C GLU A 519 9.35 -31.84 -6.28
N LYS A 520 8.41 -31.24 -5.56
CA LYS A 520 7.38 -30.31 -6.06
C LYS A 520 7.91 -28.89 -6.27
N TRP A 521 9.07 -28.56 -5.71
CA TRP A 521 9.64 -27.21 -5.79
C TRP A 521 10.43 -26.97 -7.07
N ALA A 522 10.67 -25.70 -7.43
CA ALA A 522 11.35 -25.32 -8.66
C ALA A 522 12.73 -25.96 -8.83
N LEU A 523 13.14 -26.16 -10.08
CA LEU A 523 14.53 -26.38 -10.44
C LEU A 523 15.18 -25.03 -10.81
N SER A 524 16.42 -24.84 -10.35
CA SER A 524 17.31 -23.77 -10.84
C SER A 524 17.79 -24.04 -12.27
N LYS A 525 18.45 -23.05 -12.89
CA LYS A 525 19.06 -23.18 -14.22
C LYS A 525 20.09 -24.32 -14.29
N ASP A 526 20.79 -24.59 -13.19
CA ASP A 526 21.79 -25.66 -13.09
C ASP A 526 21.17 -27.02 -12.73
N GLY A 527 19.83 -27.13 -12.73
CA GLY A 527 19.11 -28.37 -12.45
C GLY A 527 19.04 -28.74 -10.96
N LYS A 528 19.51 -27.89 -10.05
CA LYS A 528 19.39 -28.11 -8.59
C LYS A 528 18.00 -27.73 -8.09
N ARG A 529 17.47 -28.48 -7.13
CA ARG A 529 16.18 -28.20 -6.48
C ARG A 529 16.29 -26.93 -5.63
N LEU A 530 15.30 -26.05 -5.75
CA LEU A 530 15.16 -24.87 -4.90
C LEU A 530 14.35 -25.24 -3.64
N ARG A 531 14.63 -24.54 -2.54
CA ARG A 531 14.05 -24.86 -1.23
C ARG A 531 12.62 -24.30 -1.10
N PRO A 532 11.74 -25.00 -0.36
CA PRO A 532 10.44 -24.46 0.05
C PRO A 532 10.54 -23.19 0.88
N GLY A 533 9.75 -22.18 0.54
CA GLY A 533 9.54 -21.02 1.40
C GLY A 533 9.25 -19.72 0.70
N CYS A 534 8.75 -18.78 1.50
CA CYS A 534 8.66 -17.37 1.14
C CYS A 534 10.07 -16.84 0.81
N TYR A 535 10.18 -15.99 -0.21
CA TYR A 535 11.44 -15.40 -0.72
C TYR A 535 12.44 -16.35 -1.41
N THR A 536 12.23 -17.67 -1.43
CA THR A 536 13.19 -18.60 -2.02
C THR A 536 12.89 -18.91 -3.49
N SER A 537 11.73 -19.49 -3.80
CA SER A 537 11.31 -19.88 -5.15
C SER A 537 9.83 -20.16 -5.25
N THR A 538 9.27 -20.34 -6.45
CA THR A 538 7.93 -20.91 -6.61
C THR A 538 8.02 -22.43 -6.78
N PRO A 539 6.96 -23.20 -6.56
CA PRO A 539 6.97 -24.60 -6.94
C PRO A 539 6.97 -24.80 -8.46
N CYS A 540 7.20 -26.05 -8.88
CA CYS A 540 7.11 -26.47 -10.27
C CYS A 540 5.64 -26.47 -10.70
N LEU A 541 5.25 -25.49 -11.53
CA LEU A 541 3.87 -25.26 -11.94
C LEU A 541 3.21 -26.54 -12.51
N ILE A 542 3.90 -27.27 -13.38
CA ILE A 542 3.37 -28.50 -14.00
C ILE A 542 3.06 -29.57 -12.95
N LYS A 543 4.02 -29.87 -12.07
CA LYS A 543 3.84 -30.90 -11.03
C LYS A 543 2.70 -30.58 -10.09
N VAL A 544 2.60 -29.32 -9.68
CA VAL A 544 1.56 -28.91 -8.75
C VAL A 544 0.17 -28.95 -9.38
N ILE A 545 0.06 -28.65 -10.68
CA ILE A 545 -1.20 -28.80 -11.41
C ILE A 545 -1.57 -30.27 -11.57
N GLU A 546 -0.60 -31.15 -11.84
CA GLU A 546 -0.83 -32.60 -11.89
C GLU A 546 -1.33 -33.12 -10.54
N ASP A 547 -0.68 -32.76 -9.44
CA ASP A 547 -1.15 -33.07 -8.09
C ASP A 547 -2.57 -32.55 -7.83
N GLY A 548 -2.86 -31.33 -8.29
CA GLY A 548 -4.18 -30.72 -8.19
C GLY A 548 -5.25 -31.52 -8.97
N LYS A 549 -4.90 -32.02 -10.16
CA LYS A 549 -5.76 -32.90 -10.98
C LYS A 549 -5.96 -34.26 -10.33
N ASP A 550 -4.93 -34.84 -9.73
CA ASP A 550 -5.02 -36.12 -9.03
C ASP A 550 -5.85 -36.00 -7.75
N ALA A 551 -5.68 -34.92 -6.99
CA ALA A 551 -6.51 -34.61 -5.83
C ALA A 551 -7.98 -34.43 -6.23
N PHE A 552 -8.22 -33.73 -7.34
CA PHE A 552 -9.53 -33.58 -7.94
C PHE A 552 -10.15 -34.93 -8.32
N ALA A 553 -9.42 -35.77 -9.07
CA ALA A 553 -9.91 -37.05 -9.57
C ALA A 553 -10.17 -38.06 -8.44
N ALA A 554 -9.35 -38.00 -7.39
CA ALA A 554 -9.50 -38.82 -6.19
C ALA A 554 -10.59 -38.32 -5.22
N GLY A 555 -11.29 -37.22 -5.54
CA GLY A 555 -12.29 -36.60 -4.65
C GLY A 555 -11.70 -36.05 -3.36
N LYS A 556 -10.38 -35.84 -3.30
CA LYS A 556 -9.65 -35.27 -2.16
C LYS A 556 -9.82 -33.75 -2.08
N ILE A 557 -10.27 -33.12 -3.16
CA ILE A 557 -10.80 -31.76 -3.11
C ILE A 557 -12.22 -31.85 -2.55
N THR A 558 -12.39 -31.42 -1.32
CA THR A 558 -13.65 -31.60 -0.59
C THR A 558 -14.75 -30.79 -1.26
N LYS A 559 -15.83 -31.46 -1.71
CA LYS A 559 -17.00 -30.78 -2.26
C LYS A 559 -17.54 -29.79 -1.22
N CYS A 560 -17.88 -28.60 -1.70
CA CYS A 560 -18.32 -27.47 -0.89
C CYS A 560 -19.69 -27.76 -0.21
N MET A 561 -19.75 -28.62 0.82
CA MET A 561 -20.99 -29.07 1.48
C MET A 561 -21.73 -27.89 2.15
N GLU A 562 -23.03 -27.77 1.87
CA GLU A 562 -23.91 -26.67 2.32
C GLU A 562 -24.12 -26.59 3.85
N HIS A 563 -23.62 -27.56 4.63
CA HIS A 563 -24.00 -27.75 6.04
C HIS A 563 -22.85 -27.60 7.06
N LEU A 564 -21.65 -27.19 6.66
CA LEU A 564 -20.56 -26.94 7.62
C LEU A 564 -20.74 -25.58 8.34
N PRO A 565 -20.41 -25.47 9.64
CA PRO A 565 -20.52 -24.21 10.40
C PRO A 565 -19.73 -23.07 9.75
N ASN A 566 -20.30 -21.85 9.75
CA ASN A 566 -19.71 -20.65 9.14
C ASN A 566 -18.26 -20.34 9.55
N ALA A 567 -17.82 -20.83 10.72
CA ALA A 567 -16.47 -20.66 11.24
C ALA A 567 -15.39 -21.51 10.50
N ALA A 568 -15.77 -22.49 9.67
CA ALA A 568 -14.84 -23.38 8.96
C ALA A 568 -14.64 -23.05 7.47
N TYR A 569 -15.19 -21.92 6.99
CA TYR A 569 -15.22 -21.56 5.56
C TYR A 569 -13.83 -21.32 4.94
N TYR A 570 -12.81 -20.99 5.74
CA TYR A 570 -11.44 -20.76 5.24
C TYR A 570 -10.73 -22.04 4.76
N LYS A 571 -10.97 -23.18 5.44
CA LYS A 571 -10.52 -24.50 4.96
C LYS A 571 -11.22 -24.92 3.66
N ARG A 572 -12.44 -24.42 3.41
CA ARG A 572 -13.31 -24.80 2.28
C ARG A 572 -12.77 -24.39 0.91
N TYR A 573 -11.86 -23.41 0.83
CA TYR A 573 -11.40 -22.83 -0.45
C TYR A 573 -9.88 -22.77 -0.61
N ASN A 574 -9.12 -22.82 0.49
CA ASN A 574 -7.66 -22.96 0.41
C ASN A 574 -7.26 -24.23 -0.37
N ASP A 575 -8.04 -25.31 -0.22
CA ASP A 575 -7.74 -26.58 -0.87
C ASP A 575 -8.15 -26.59 -2.36
N ASP A 576 -9.24 -25.91 -2.72
CA ASP A 576 -9.84 -25.90 -4.08
C ASP A 576 -8.97 -25.22 -5.14
N CYS A 577 -8.11 -24.28 -4.76
CA CYS A 577 -7.32 -23.46 -5.68
C CYS A 577 -5.85 -23.29 -5.26
N SER A 578 -5.36 -24.11 -4.30
CA SER A 578 -3.94 -24.10 -3.92
C SER A 578 -2.97 -24.24 -5.10
N PRO A 579 -3.29 -24.94 -6.22
CA PRO A 579 -2.44 -25.01 -7.42
C PRO A 579 -2.26 -23.71 -8.22
N CYS A 580 -2.80 -22.58 -7.78
CA CYS A 580 -2.76 -21.31 -8.51
C CYS A 580 -2.24 -20.15 -7.66
N TRP A 581 -1.44 -20.44 -6.63
CA TRP A 581 -0.89 -19.43 -5.72
C TRP A 581 0.40 -18.80 -6.27
N ILE A 582 0.88 -17.75 -5.62
CA ILE A 582 2.19 -17.11 -5.90
C ILE A 582 3.07 -17.15 -4.63
N GLU A 583 4.39 -16.97 -4.76
CA GLU A 583 5.34 -16.75 -3.64
C GLU A 583 6.01 -15.39 -3.77
N ASP A 584 6.60 -14.89 -2.68
CA ASP A 584 7.31 -13.62 -2.65
C ASP A 584 8.70 -13.67 -3.32
N THR A 585 8.76 -14.09 -4.58
CA THR A 585 10.02 -14.33 -5.27
C THR A 585 9.92 -14.20 -6.79
N TRP A 586 11.01 -13.74 -7.41
CA TRP A 586 11.19 -13.76 -8.87
C TRP A 586 11.63 -15.13 -9.39
N ASN A 587 12.01 -16.06 -8.51
CA ASN A 587 12.56 -17.36 -8.91
C ASN A 587 11.45 -18.33 -9.34
N THR A 588 11.38 -18.61 -10.63
CA THR A 588 10.47 -19.59 -11.24
C THR A 588 11.19 -20.88 -11.62
N CYS A 589 10.44 -21.99 -11.73
CA CYS A 589 11.00 -23.28 -12.15
C CYS A 589 11.61 -23.25 -13.55
N GLN A 590 12.84 -23.75 -13.68
CA GLN A 590 13.62 -23.82 -14.91
C GLN A 590 13.65 -25.23 -15.52
N CYS A 591 12.75 -26.14 -15.11
CA CYS A 591 12.72 -27.49 -15.68
C CYS A 591 12.26 -27.47 -17.15
N PRO A 592 12.69 -28.46 -17.98
CA PRO A 592 12.34 -28.48 -19.40
C PRO A 592 10.83 -28.40 -19.66
N GLU A 593 10.01 -29.02 -18.81
CA GLU A 593 8.55 -29.02 -18.93
C GLU A 593 7.94 -27.63 -18.70
N CYS A 594 8.40 -26.89 -17.68
CA CYS A 594 7.92 -25.53 -17.41
C CYS A 594 8.37 -24.50 -18.46
N LEU A 595 9.41 -24.83 -19.25
CA LEU A 595 9.97 -23.95 -20.28
C LEU A 595 9.50 -24.31 -21.70
N LYS A 596 8.56 -25.26 -21.84
CA LYS A 596 7.99 -25.61 -23.15
C LYS A 596 7.22 -24.43 -23.74
N PRO A 597 7.36 -24.18 -25.06
CA PRO A 597 6.54 -23.18 -25.72
C PRO A 597 5.06 -23.64 -25.76
N PHE A 598 4.14 -22.68 -25.76
CA PHE A 598 2.70 -22.94 -25.81
C PHE A 598 1.99 -21.91 -26.69
N ARG A 599 0.82 -22.27 -27.22
CA ARG A 599 0.01 -21.38 -28.08
C ARG A 599 -1.14 -20.79 -27.31
N LEU A 600 -1.37 -19.49 -27.47
CA LEU A 600 -2.57 -18.80 -26.99
C LEU A 600 -3.80 -19.16 -27.86
N PRO A 601 -5.03 -18.86 -27.40
CA PRO A 601 -6.26 -19.13 -28.17
C PRO A 601 -6.32 -18.49 -29.56
N ASP A 602 -5.61 -17.38 -29.77
CA ASP A 602 -5.50 -16.69 -31.06
C ASP A 602 -4.43 -17.31 -32.00
N GLY A 603 -3.75 -18.38 -31.56
CA GLY A 603 -2.68 -19.06 -32.28
C GLY A 603 -1.27 -18.51 -32.01
N THR A 604 -1.13 -17.40 -31.27
CA THR A 604 0.15 -16.79 -30.92
C THR A 604 1.03 -17.78 -30.16
N LEU A 605 2.26 -18.00 -30.64
CA LEU A 605 3.23 -18.90 -30.01
C LEU A 605 4.10 -18.14 -29.00
N ILE A 606 4.00 -18.50 -27.73
CA ILE A 606 4.81 -17.95 -26.64
C ILE A 606 6.02 -18.88 -26.43
N LYS A 607 7.23 -18.30 -26.45
CA LYS A 607 8.50 -19.01 -26.27
C LYS A 607 9.21 -18.53 -25.01
N LYS A 608 10.14 -19.32 -24.47
CA LYS A 608 10.86 -18.99 -23.21
C LYS A 608 11.62 -17.65 -23.27
N GLU A 609 11.98 -17.19 -24.47
CA GLU A 609 12.65 -15.91 -24.69
C GLU A 609 11.72 -14.71 -24.59
N ASP A 610 10.39 -14.95 -24.60
CA ASP A 610 9.40 -13.90 -24.44
C ASP A 610 9.49 -13.31 -23.02
N PRO A 611 9.58 -11.97 -22.88
CA PRO A 611 9.76 -11.33 -21.59
C PRO A 611 8.58 -11.50 -20.62
N ASP A 612 7.43 -11.99 -21.11
CA ASP A 612 6.23 -12.29 -20.32
C ASP A 612 5.95 -13.79 -20.21
N PHE A 613 6.85 -14.66 -20.70
CA PHE A 613 6.65 -16.12 -20.74
C PHE A 613 6.11 -16.70 -19.42
N HIS A 614 6.71 -16.35 -18.28
CA HIS A 614 6.31 -16.89 -16.98
C HIS A 614 4.94 -16.38 -16.51
N ALA A 615 4.61 -15.11 -16.79
CA ALA A 615 3.28 -14.56 -16.49
C ALA A 615 2.21 -15.28 -17.33
N GLU A 616 2.45 -15.39 -18.64
CA GLU A 616 1.55 -16.06 -19.59
C GLU A 616 1.33 -17.53 -19.22
N ALA A 617 2.42 -18.26 -18.96
CA ALA A 617 2.36 -19.66 -18.57
C ALA A 617 1.55 -19.84 -17.27
N HIS A 618 1.72 -18.94 -16.31
CA HIS A 618 0.97 -18.98 -15.06
C HIS A 618 -0.54 -18.80 -15.30
N PHE A 619 -0.94 -17.72 -15.99
CA PHE A 619 -2.37 -17.42 -16.19
C PHE A 619 -3.08 -18.43 -17.10
N VAL A 620 -2.42 -18.96 -18.13
CA VAL A 620 -2.96 -20.05 -18.96
C VAL A 620 -3.33 -21.25 -18.09
N ASN A 621 -2.41 -21.67 -17.23
CA ASN A 621 -2.60 -22.81 -16.35
C ASN A 621 -3.64 -22.56 -15.26
N ALA A 622 -3.59 -21.38 -14.61
CA ALA A 622 -4.55 -21.00 -13.58
C ALA A 622 -5.98 -20.93 -14.13
N ASN A 623 -6.16 -20.37 -15.33
CA ASN A 623 -7.44 -20.34 -16.02
C ASN A 623 -8.00 -21.76 -16.28
N ALA A 624 -7.16 -22.67 -16.78
CA ALA A 624 -7.57 -24.04 -17.07
C ALA A 624 -7.96 -24.80 -15.79
N TYR A 625 -7.17 -24.68 -14.72
CA TYR A 625 -7.44 -25.35 -13.45
C TYR A 625 -8.74 -24.83 -12.80
N LEU A 626 -8.91 -23.51 -12.73
CA LEU A 626 -10.11 -22.90 -12.15
C LEU A 626 -11.39 -23.30 -12.90
N GLN A 627 -11.32 -23.45 -14.22
CA GLN A 627 -12.46 -23.96 -15.00
C GLN A 627 -12.79 -25.41 -14.68
N ALA A 628 -11.77 -26.28 -14.50
CA ALA A 628 -11.99 -27.67 -14.12
C ALA A 628 -12.67 -27.77 -12.75
N VAL A 629 -12.17 -27.06 -11.75
CA VAL A 629 -12.77 -27.00 -10.40
C VAL A 629 -14.24 -26.55 -10.48
N ARG A 630 -14.52 -25.50 -11.25
CA ARG A 630 -15.88 -24.96 -11.37
C ARG A 630 -16.84 -25.87 -12.11
N THR A 631 -16.37 -26.57 -13.13
CA THR A 631 -17.21 -27.43 -13.97
C THR A 631 -17.64 -28.68 -13.21
N TYR A 632 -16.74 -29.26 -12.42
CA TYR A 632 -16.94 -30.60 -11.91
C TYR A 632 -17.04 -30.70 -10.38
N LEU A 633 -16.57 -29.70 -9.62
CA LEU A 633 -16.63 -29.72 -8.15
C LEU A 633 -17.53 -28.63 -7.57
N ASN A 634 -17.19 -27.37 -7.83
CA ASN A 634 -17.78 -26.23 -7.15
C ASN A 634 -18.02 -25.08 -8.13
N ARG A 635 -19.24 -25.00 -8.67
CA ARG A 635 -19.66 -23.98 -9.64
C ARG A 635 -19.61 -22.54 -9.10
N ASN A 636 -19.32 -22.35 -7.81
CA ASN A 636 -19.19 -21.05 -7.16
C ASN A 636 -17.74 -20.69 -6.80
N SER A 637 -16.73 -21.51 -7.15
CA SER A 637 -15.32 -21.18 -6.85
C SER A 637 -14.83 -19.94 -7.58
N GLU A 638 -14.22 -19.02 -6.84
CA GLU A 638 -13.50 -17.85 -7.35
C GLU A 638 -12.09 -17.85 -6.77
N LEU A 639 -11.11 -17.34 -7.51
CA LEU A 639 -9.72 -17.20 -7.08
C LEU A 639 -9.42 -15.75 -6.74
N ASN A 640 -9.15 -15.45 -5.48
CA ASN A 640 -8.54 -14.18 -5.08
C ASN A 640 -7.03 -14.29 -5.30
N TYR A 641 -6.45 -13.42 -6.11
CA TYR A 641 -5.09 -13.59 -6.63
C TYR A 641 -4.25 -12.32 -6.46
N LEU A 642 -3.03 -12.45 -5.91
CA LEU A 642 -2.06 -11.36 -5.91
C LEU A 642 -1.32 -11.28 -7.25
N ILE A 643 -1.45 -10.14 -7.92
CA ILE A 643 -0.56 -9.70 -8.98
C ILE A 643 0.74 -9.29 -8.31
N TYR A 644 1.75 -10.15 -8.40
CA TYR A 644 3.02 -9.93 -7.74
C TYR A 644 4.18 -10.52 -8.54
N PHE A 645 5.40 -10.01 -8.33
CA PHE A 645 6.63 -10.49 -8.95
C PHE A 645 6.50 -10.77 -10.47
N TYR A 646 6.77 -12.00 -10.91
CA TYR A 646 6.76 -12.38 -12.33
C TYR A 646 5.37 -12.38 -12.97
N THR A 647 4.29 -12.17 -12.20
CA THR A 647 2.90 -12.08 -12.72
C THR A 647 2.36 -10.66 -12.82
N ILE A 648 3.21 -9.66 -12.58
CA ILE A 648 2.88 -8.23 -12.73
C ILE A 648 2.37 -7.87 -14.14
N PRO A 649 3.00 -8.33 -15.23
CA PRO A 649 2.53 -8.00 -16.58
C PRO A 649 1.11 -8.52 -16.81
N VAL A 650 0.27 -7.69 -17.43
CA VAL A 650 -1.05 -8.15 -17.90
C VAL A 650 -0.82 -9.19 -19.00
N PRO A 651 -1.30 -10.44 -18.85
CA PRO A 651 -1.11 -11.47 -19.86
C PRO A 651 -1.87 -11.14 -21.15
N ARG A 652 -1.35 -11.61 -22.29
CA ARG A 652 -2.08 -11.67 -23.56
C ARG A 652 -3.20 -12.70 -23.50
N THR A 653 -3.04 -13.78 -22.72
CA THR A 653 -4.17 -14.68 -22.46
C THR A 653 -5.30 -13.96 -21.71
N PRO A 654 -6.57 -14.08 -22.12
CA PRO A 654 -7.68 -13.48 -21.39
C PRO A 654 -7.74 -13.97 -19.94
N VAL A 655 -7.82 -13.05 -18.99
CA VAL A 655 -7.95 -13.38 -17.57
C VAL A 655 -9.38 -13.86 -17.29
N SER A 656 -9.52 -15.01 -16.64
CA SER A 656 -10.82 -15.57 -16.26
C SER A 656 -11.62 -14.59 -15.38
N GLY A 657 -12.92 -14.42 -15.66
CA GLY A 657 -13.83 -13.61 -14.85
C GLY A 657 -14.08 -14.18 -13.44
N TYR A 658 -13.48 -15.32 -13.10
CA TYR A 658 -13.51 -15.90 -11.76
C TYR A 658 -12.26 -15.58 -10.94
N VAL A 659 -11.30 -14.85 -11.53
CA VAL A 659 -10.14 -14.30 -10.83
C VAL A 659 -10.46 -12.90 -10.32
N ARG A 660 -10.30 -12.68 -9.02
CA ARG A 660 -10.32 -11.38 -8.35
C ARG A 660 -8.88 -10.95 -8.11
N SER A 661 -8.45 -9.93 -8.82
CA SER A 661 -7.04 -9.57 -8.85
C SER A 661 -6.74 -8.49 -7.83
N HIS A 662 -5.60 -8.61 -7.15
CA HIS A 662 -5.14 -7.69 -6.12
C HIS A 662 -3.69 -7.34 -6.42
N PHE A 663 -3.33 -6.06 -6.51
CA PHE A 663 -1.95 -5.65 -6.73
C PHE A 663 -1.35 -5.07 -5.45
N CYS A 664 -0.14 -5.51 -5.16
CA CYS A 664 0.69 -4.97 -4.08
C CYS A 664 1.70 -3.99 -4.69
N PRO A 665 1.56 -2.66 -4.52
CA PRO A 665 2.55 -1.68 -4.97
C PRO A 665 3.80 -1.69 -4.09
N TYR A 666 4.46 -2.85 -4.01
CA TYR A 666 5.70 -3.07 -3.29
C TYR A 666 6.86 -3.15 -4.29
N VAL A 667 7.99 -2.47 -4.09
CA VAL A 667 8.36 -1.52 -3.04
C VAL A 667 8.07 -0.07 -3.49
N ARG A 668 6.89 0.49 -3.19
CA ARG A 668 6.61 1.90 -3.49
C ARG A 668 7.66 2.79 -2.82
N VAL A 669 8.28 3.65 -3.63
CA VAL A 669 9.52 4.33 -3.23
C VAL A 669 9.22 5.61 -2.45
N ASN A 670 8.11 6.26 -2.75
CA ASN A 670 7.66 7.40 -1.97
C ASN A 670 6.15 7.36 -1.69
N TYR A 671 5.84 7.21 -0.41
CA TYR A 671 4.49 7.18 0.17
C TYR A 671 4.01 8.56 0.63
N ASP A 672 4.84 9.61 0.59
CA ASP A 672 4.44 11.00 0.92
C ASP A 672 3.93 11.80 -0.29
N ILE A 673 3.83 11.13 -1.44
CA ILE A 673 3.26 11.66 -2.68
C ILE A 673 2.39 10.58 -3.31
N PRO A 674 1.36 10.94 -4.10
CA PRO A 674 0.35 9.99 -4.54
C PRO A 674 0.88 8.89 -5.46
N ILE A 675 0.14 7.78 -5.53
CA ILE A 675 0.44 6.60 -6.35
C ILE A 675 0.57 6.94 -7.84
N TYR A 676 -0.18 7.95 -8.31
CA TYR A 676 -0.17 8.41 -9.70
C TYR A 676 0.91 9.45 -10.01
N ALA A 677 1.80 9.79 -9.05
CA ALA A 677 2.92 10.68 -9.32
C ALA A 677 3.94 10.02 -10.28
N PRO A 678 4.73 10.80 -11.05
CA PRO A 678 5.72 10.27 -11.99
C PRO A 678 6.68 9.22 -11.40
N VAL A 679 7.22 9.50 -10.22
CA VAL A 679 8.13 8.61 -9.46
C VAL A 679 7.47 7.31 -8.99
N ASN A 680 6.13 7.24 -8.95
CA ASN A 680 5.35 6.04 -8.63
C ASN A 680 4.70 5.40 -9.89
N ASP A 681 4.99 5.90 -11.11
CA ASP A 681 4.28 5.51 -12.35
C ASP A 681 4.30 4.01 -12.63
N LYS A 682 5.36 3.27 -12.27
CA LYS A 682 5.40 1.82 -12.49
C LYS A 682 4.23 1.10 -11.81
N PHE A 683 3.81 1.57 -10.64
CA PHE A 683 2.69 0.99 -9.91
C PHE A 683 1.37 1.47 -10.49
N TRP A 684 1.24 2.77 -10.72
CA TRP A 684 0.03 3.35 -11.30
C TRP A 684 -0.33 2.75 -12.64
N ARG A 685 0.66 2.54 -13.50
CA ARG A 685 0.51 1.92 -14.82
C ARG A 685 -0.01 0.49 -14.71
N VAL A 686 0.55 -0.31 -13.80
CA VAL A 686 0.10 -1.69 -13.57
C VAL A 686 -1.35 -1.69 -13.08
N ILE A 687 -1.68 -0.89 -12.06
CA ILE A 687 -3.04 -0.82 -11.53
C ILE A 687 -4.04 -0.40 -12.62
N SER A 688 -3.69 0.66 -13.37
CA SER A 688 -4.53 1.19 -14.46
C SER A 688 -4.76 0.18 -15.59
N GLN A 689 -3.74 -0.60 -15.95
CA GLN A 689 -3.86 -1.65 -16.97
C GLN A 689 -4.70 -2.83 -16.45
N TRP A 690 -4.47 -3.28 -15.22
CA TRP A 690 -5.23 -4.37 -14.62
C TRP A 690 -6.71 -4.03 -14.39
N CYS A 691 -7.04 -2.79 -14.01
CA CYS A 691 -8.43 -2.32 -13.92
C CYS A 691 -9.23 -2.48 -15.23
N GLN A 692 -8.55 -2.48 -16.38
CA GLN A 692 -9.22 -2.61 -17.68
C GLN A 692 -9.57 -4.06 -18.03
N VAL A 693 -8.81 -5.04 -17.52
CA VAL A 693 -8.98 -6.47 -17.86
C VAL A 693 -9.60 -7.30 -16.74
N ALA A 694 -9.31 -6.98 -15.48
CA ALA A 694 -9.81 -7.73 -14.35
C ALA A 694 -11.30 -7.47 -14.18
N ARG A 695 -12.06 -8.50 -13.80
CA ARG A 695 -13.46 -8.33 -13.37
C ARG A 695 -13.55 -7.45 -12.13
N SER A 696 -12.57 -7.60 -11.23
CA SER A 696 -12.45 -6.88 -9.97
C SER A 696 -10.98 -6.66 -9.72
N MET A 697 -10.61 -5.41 -9.44
CA MET A 697 -9.25 -5.01 -9.09
C MET A 697 -9.20 -4.53 -7.66
N GLY A 698 -8.19 -4.96 -6.92
CA GLY A 698 -7.87 -4.52 -5.57
C GLY A 698 -6.44 -4.01 -5.47
N VAL A 699 -6.18 -3.18 -4.47
CA VAL A 699 -4.84 -2.73 -4.09
C VAL A 699 -4.59 -3.15 -2.64
N SER A 700 -3.40 -3.65 -2.34
CA SER A 700 -2.93 -4.00 -1.01
C SER A 700 -1.65 -3.22 -0.69
N GLU A 701 -1.78 -2.12 0.05
CA GLU A 701 -0.68 -1.21 0.38
C GLU A 701 0.15 -1.66 1.59
N TYR A 702 1.41 -1.20 1.66
CA TYR A 702 2.32 -1.46 2.78
C TYR A 702 2.65 -0.15 3.50
N PHE A 703 2.03 0.08 4.64
CA PHE A 703 2.37 1.18 5.57
C PHE A 703 2.96 0.57 6.84
N LEU A 704 4.06 -0.15 6.67
CA LEU A 704 4.80 -0.76 7.77
C LEU A 704 5.74 0.28 8.40
N GLY A 705 6.09 0.09 9.66
CA GLY A 705 7.08 0.95 10.29
C GLY A 705 6.64 2.39 10.59
N GLY A 706 5.42 2.78 10.24
CA GLY A 706 5.04 4.19 10.10
C GLY A 706 4.96 5.03 11.37
N ASN A 707 5.15 4.48 12.58
CA ASN A 707 5.26 5.24 13.83
C ASN A 707 4.37 6.51 13.92
N PHE A 708 4.94 7.70 13.82
CA PHE A 708 4.24 9.00 13.90
C PHE A 708 3.91 9.63 12.52
N ARG A 709 4.14 8.90 11.43
CA ARG A 709 3.97 9.35 10.05
C ARG A 709 2.51 9.69 9.73
N PRO A 710 2.23 10.85 9.11
CA PRO A 710 0.88 11.21 8.67
C PRO A 710 0.53 10.64 7.28
N SER A 711 0.01 9.41 7.25
CA SER A 711 -0.34 8.73 6.01
C SER A 711 -1.70 9.17 5.42
N ALA A 712 -2.63 9.67 6.24
CA ALA A 712 -4.03 9.79 5.83
C ALA A 712 -4.28 10.85 4.74
N ASP A 713 -3.48 11.93 4.69
CA ASP A 713 -3.67 13.00 3.72
C ASP A 713 -3.33 12.55 2.30
N VAL A 714 -2.15 11.95 2.09
CA VAL A 714 -1.72 11.42 0.78
C VAL A 714 -2.59 10.22 0.38
N GLN A 715 -2.91 9.36 1.35
CA GLN A 715 -3.79 8.23 1.12
C GLN A 715 -5.18 8.65 0.62
N ALA A 716 -5.71 9.80 1.05
CA ALA A 716 -6.99 10.30 0.54
C ALA A 716 -6.94 10.57 -0.99
N PHE A 717 -5.82 11.12 -1.48
CA PHE A 717 -5.59 11.29 -2.92
C PHE A 717 -5.49 9.95 -3.65
N ASP A 718 -4.78 8.98 -3.06
CA ASP A 718 -4.66 7.63 -3.63
C ASP A 718 -6.03 6.97 -3.76
N LEU A 719 -6.85 7.01 -2.70
CA LEU A 719 -8.18 6.42 -2.66
C LEU A 719 -9.14 7.06 -3.67
N ALA A 720 -9.10 8.38 -3.83
CA ALA A 720 -9.89 9.09 -4.82
C ALA A 720 -9.52 8.64 -6.25
N ALA A 721 -8.22 8.59 -6.56
CA ALA A 721 -7.74 8.13 -7.87
C ALA A 721 -8.07 6.66 -8.12
N TYR A 722 -7.91 5.80 -7.10
CA TYR A 722 -8.29 4.38 -7.16
C TYR A 722 -9.77 4.19 -7.47
N ARG A 723 -10.65 4.94 -6.80
CA ARG A 723 -12.10 4.91 -7.08
C ARG A 723 -12.39 5.27 -8.54
N GLU A 724 -11.76 6.33 -9.05
CA GLU A 724 -11.98 6.84 -10.42
C GLU A 724 -11.61 5.79 -11.48
N ILE A 725 -10.50 5.06 -11.30
CA ILE A 725 -10.08 4.03 -12.25
C ILE A 725 -10.73 2.66 -12.04
N GLY A 726 -11.64 2.53 -11.08
CA GLY A 726 -12.42 1.31 -10.85
C GLY A 726 -11.78 0.28 -9.91
N VAL A 727 -10.84 0.69 -9.05
CA VAL A 727 -10.38 -0.16 -7.94
C VAL A 727 -11.55 -0.36 -6.96
N SER A 728 -11.80 -1.62 -6.63
CA SER A 728 -12.93 -2.05 -5.83
C SER A 728 -12.54 -2.46 -4.41
N PHE A 729 -11.27 -2.74 -4.17
CA PHE A 729 -10.75 -3.21 -2.89
C PHE A 729 -9.49 -2.42 -2.50
N PHE A 730 -9.41 -2.02 -1.24
CA PHE A 730 -8.23 -1.43 -0.62
C PHE A 730 -7.87 -2.15 0.68
N GLY A 731 -6.81 -2.94 0.65
CA GLY A 731 -6.16 -3.47 1.84
C GLY A 731 -4.96 -2.61 2.18
N GLN A 732 -4.62 -2.53 3.46
CA GLN A 732 -3.35 -1.97 3.88
C GLN A 732 -2.77 -2.81 5.00
N GLU A 733 -1.53 -3.23 4.83
CA GLU A 733 -0.67 -3.64 5.92
C GLU A 733 -0.27 -2.41 6.71
N THR A 734 -0.46 -2.47 8.02
CA THR A 734 -0.09 -1.39 8.92
C THR A 734 0.53 -1.92 10.19
N GLU A 735 1.45 -1.15 10.75
CA GLU A 735 2.02 -1.47 12.04
C GLU A 735 1.12 -1.05 13.22
N THR A 736 1.18 -1.80 14.32
CA THR A 736 0.32 -1.69 15.50
C THR A 736 1.08 -1.12 16.73
N GLN A 737 1.81 -0.02 16.54
CA GLN A 737 2.51 0.68 17.61
C GLN A 737 1.68 1.87 18.17
N ASN A 738 1.93 2.27 19.42
CA ASN A 738 1.14 3.32 20.07
C ASN A 738 1.23 4.68 19.35
N GLY A 739 2.35 4.98 18.69
CA GLY A 739 2.50 6.19 17.88
C GLY A 739 1.58 6.22 16.65
N SER A 740 1.28 5.05 16.06
CA SER A 740 0.56 4.95 14.79
C SER A 740 -0.97 4.85 14.95
N PHE A 741 -1.48 4.50 16.13
CA PHE A 741 -2.93 4.31 16.32
C PHE A 741 -3.79 5.55 16.03
N PRO A 742 -3.42 6.79 16.43
CA PRO A 742 -4.20 7.97 16.08
C PRO A 742 -4.33 8.16 14.57
N GLU A 743 -3.22 8.06 13.84
CA GLU A 743 -3.22 8.23 12.39
C GLU A 743 -3.94 7.06 11.69
N MET A 744 -3.77 5.83 12.17
CA MET A 744 -4.52 4.67 11.69
C MET A 744 -6.04 4.88 11.86
N TRP A 745 -6.47 5.43 13.00
CA TRP A 745 -7.89 5.75 13.22
C TRP A 745 -8.38 6.83 12.25
N VAL A 746 -7.58 7.87 12.03
CA VAL A 746 -7.87 8.96 11.06
C VAL A 746 -7.98 8.41 9.65
N ALA A 747 -7.05 7.55 9.22
CA ALA A 747 -7.08 6.87 7.94
C ALA A 747 -8.38 6.06 7.74
N LYS A 748 -8.81 5.29 8.75
CA LYS A 748 -10.10 4.56 8.69
C LYS A 748 -11.29 5.50 8.52
N ARG A 749 -11.30 6.63 9.23
CA ARG A 749 -12.37 7.62 9.09
C ARG A 749 -12.35 8.30 7.74
N LYS A 750 -11.17 8.58 7.19
CA LYS A 750 -11.05 9.15 5.86
C LYS A 750 -11.48 8.15 4.78
N ILE A 751 -11.21 6.86 4.93
CA ILE A 751 -11.74 5.83 4.02
C ILE A 751 -13.27 5.72 4.15
N TYR A 752 -13.82 5.76 5.37
CA TYR A 752 -15.26 5.64 5.60
C TYR A 752 -16.05 6.88 5.20
N MET A 753 -15.52 8.08 5.47
CA MET A 753 -16.11 9.40 5.19
C MET A 753 -15.10 10.25 4.39
N PRO A 754 -14.94 9.99 3.08
CA PRO A 754 -13.90 10.61 2.26
C PRO A 754 -13.98 12.13 2.18
N ASP A 755 -15.14 12.74 2.40
CA ASP A 755 -15.32 14.19 2.28
C ASP A 755 -14.97 14.95 3.57
N TRP A 756 -14.79 14.26 4.71
CA TRP A 756 -14.47 14.93 5.98
C TRP A 756 -13.00 15.38 6.00
N ASN A 757 -12.75 16.65 6.30
CA ASN A 757 -11.41 17.21 6.40
C ASN A 757 -10.52 16.44 7.40
N ALA A 758 -9.30 16.07 6.98
CA ALA A 758 -8.43 15.20 7.77
C ALA A 758 -7.94 15.85 9.08
N ASP A 759 -7.62 17.14 9.07
CA ASP A 759 -7.27 17.87 10.30
C ASP A 759 -8.45 17.93 11.28
N SER A 760 -9.67 18.02 10.76
CA SER A 760 -10.91 18.02 11.54
C SER A 760 -11.20 16.65 12.16
N ILE A 761 -10.94 15.57 11.42
CA ILE A 761 -10.96 14.19 11.96
C ILE A 761 -9.93 14.05 13.10
N ARG A 762 -8.71 14.55 12.91
CA ARG A 762 -7.65 14.53 13.94
C ARG A 762 -8.04 15.33 15.19
N ALA A 763 -8.64 16.51 15.02
CA ALA A 763 -9.12 17.33 16.12
C ALA A 763 -10.27 16.65 16.88
N TYR A 764 -11.19 16.01 16.15
CA TYR A 764 -12.25 15.19 16.72
C TYR A 764 -11.68 14.03 17.54
N TYR A 765 -10.68 13.31 17.01
CA TYR A 765 -9.99 12.24 17.76
C TYR A 765 -9.38 12.80 19.05
N CYS A 766 -8.56 13.86 18.95
CA CYS A 766 -7.87 14.42 20.10
C CYS A 766 -8.83 14.91 21.18
N ARG A 767 -9.91 15.61 20.79
CA ARG A 767 -10.95 16.10 21.72
C ARG A 767 -11.54 14.98 22.56
N ASN A 768 -11.91 13.88 21.91
CA ASN A 768 -12.61 12.80 22.59
C ASN A 768 -11.63 11.90 23.37
N VAL A 769 -10.45 11.61 22.83
CA VAL A 769 -9.52 10.62 23.39
C VAL A 769 -8.62 11.20 24.48
N PHE A 770 -8.15 12.43 24.32
CA PHE A 770 -7.17 13.04 25.23
C PHE A 770 -7.76 14.06 26.20
N GLY A 771 -9.08 14.30 26.16
CA GLY A 771 -9.79 15.15 27.12
C GLY A 771 -9.13 16.53 27.29
N ALA A 772 -8.79 16.87 28.54
CA ALA A 772 -8.13 18.15 28.86
C ALA A 772 -6.73 18.34 28.21
N GLY A 773 -6.10 17.26 27.73
CA GLY A 773 -4.84 17.28 26.99
C GLY A 773 -5.00 17.45 25.47
N ALA A 774 -6.22 17.54 24.94
CA ALA A 774 -6.51 17.46 23.51
C ALA A 774 -5.77 18.48 22.65
N GLU A 775 -5.77 19.76 23.01
CA GLU A 775 -5.10 20.82 22.24
C GLU A 775 -3.58 20.58 22.17
N LEU A 776 -2.96 20.20 23.29
CA LEU A 776 -1.52 19.91 23.37
C LEU A 776 -1.14 18.67 22.55
N MET A 777 -1.93 17.60 22.64
CA MET A 777 -1.71 16.40 21.83
C MET A 777 -1.93 16.66 20.34
N TYR A 778 -2.94 17.46 19.99
CA TYR A 778 -3.17 17.88 18.62
C TYR A 778 -1.96 18.64 18.08
N ASP A 779 -1.45 19.62 18.84
CA ASP A 779 -0.28 20.42 18.47
C ASP A 779 0.99 19.56 18.34
N PHE A 780 1.18 18.59 19.24
CA PHE A 780 2.27 17.60 19.15
C PHE A 780 2.24 16.85 17.81
N TYR A 781 1.10 16.23 17.46
CA TYR A 781 0.97 15.53 16.18
C TYR A 781 1.06 16.50 15.01
N ALA A 782 0.44 17.68 15.09
CA ALA A 782 0.42 18.69 14.03
C ALA A 782 1.83 19.15 13.64
N LYS A 783 2.71 19.37 14.63
CA LYS A 783 4.11 19.72 14.39
C LYS A 783 4.89 18.60 13.70
N LEU A 784 4.68 17.35 14.08
CA LEU A 784 5.26 16.20 13.38
C LEU A 784 4.77 16.11 11.92
N ARG A 785 3.49 16.40 11.67
CA ARG A 785 2.94 16.45 10.30
C ARG A 785 3.54 17.59 9.48
N ALA A 786 3.60 18.79 10.05
CA ALA A 786 4.18 19.95 9.41
C ALA A 786 5.65 19.71 9.05
N LEU A 787 6.44 19.20 10.00
CA LEU A 787 7.81 18.77 9.78
C LEU A 787 7.90 17.81 8.59
N ARG A 788 7.03 16.79 8.56
CA ARG A 788 7.06 15.81 7.49
C ARG A 788 6.77 16.41 6.11
N TYR A 789 5.76 17.28 6.01
CA TYR A 789 5.41 17.87 4.72
C TYR A 789 6.41 18.91 4.20
N THR A 790 7.28 19.44 5.07
CA THR A 790 8.40 20.29 4.67
C THR A 790 9.65 19.53 4.20
N GLU A 791 9.74 18.22 4.48
CA GLU A 791 10.89 17.43 4.03
C GLU A 791 10.80 17.07 2.54
N ASN A 792 11.91 17.25 1.83
CA ASN A 792 12.09 16.84 0.44
C ASN A 792 12.78 15.48 0.35
N ARG A 793 12.33 14.54 1.18
CA ARG A 793 12.90 13.21 1.33
C ARG A 793 11.93 12.14 0.87
N ASP A 794 12.41 11.21 0.07
CA ASP A 794 11.64 10.03 -0.33
C ASP A 794 11.42 9.10 0.86
N THR A 795 10.20 8.54 1.01
CA THR A 795 9.95 7.57 2.07
C THR A 795 9.19 6.37 1.59
N ASP A 796 9.82 5.22 1.80
CA ASP A 796 9.29 3.91 1.42
C ASP A 796 8.28 3.37 2.45
N PHE A 797 8.04 2.06 2.38
CA PHE A 797 7.03 1.34 3.14
C PHE A 797 7.45 1.01 4.58
N GLU A 798 8.68 1.34 5.01
CA GLU A 798 9.21 1.04 6.35
C GLU A 798 9.89 2.29 6.94
N GLU A 799 9.45 2.73 8.13
CA GLU A 799 10.19 3.70 8.97
C GLU A 799 10.72 3.01 10.26
N THR A 800 10.55 1.68 10.39
CA THR A 800 10.83 0.93 11.61
C THR A 800 12.32 0.87 11.94
N GLY A 801 12.68 1.41 13.11
CA GLY A 801 13.99 1.30 13.73
C GLY A 801 14.79 2.61 13.77
N CYS A 802 14.54 3.53 12.83
CA CYS A 802 15.32 4.77 12.70
C CYS A 802 14.79 5.94 13.53
N SER A 803 13.57 5.87 14.05
CA SER A 803 12.92 7.02 14.71
C SER A 803 13.08 8.33 13.91
N GLU A 804 12.80 8.25 12.61
CA GLU A 804 13.21 9.24 11.61
C GLU A 804 12.68 10.64 11.93
N LEU A 805 11.36 10.78 12.14
CA LEU A 805 10.76 12.07 12.50
C LEU A 805 11.34 12.64 13.79
N GLY A 806 11.74 11.79 14.73
CA GLY A 806 12.39 12.20 15.98
C GLY A 806 13.76 12.81 15.71
N ARG A 807 14.53 12.24 14.77
CA ARG A 807 15.83 12.79 14.36
C ARG A 807 15.70 14.09 13.61
N LEU A 808 14.72 14.16 12.71
CA LEU A 808 14.41 15.39 12.00
C LEU A 808 14.01 16.49 12.99
N ALA A 809 13.19 16.16 13.99
CA ALA A 809 12.80 17.09 15.05
C ALA A 809 14.00 17.58 15.88
N LEU A 810 14.97 16.72 16.20
CA LEU A 810 16.21 17.12 16.89
C LEU A 810 17.08 18.09 16.09
N LYS A 811 17.03 18.02 14.74
CA LYS A 811 17.78 18.90 13.84
C LYS A 811 17.01 20.18 13.47
N THR A 812 15.73 20.26 13.79
CA THR A 812 14.86 21.37 13.41
C THR A 812 14.82 22.39 14.54
N PRO A 813 15.15 23.67 14.30
CA PRO A 813 15.02 24.71 15.32
C PRO A 813 13.59 24.80 15.87
N SER A 814 13.45 25.06 17.18
CA SER A 814 12.13 25.29 17.78
C SER A 814 11.71 26.75 17.64
N ASP A 815 10.41 26.96 17.45
CA ASP A 815 9.78 28.29 17.58
C ASP A 815 9.38 28.61 19.04
N THR A 816 9.48 27.64 19.94
CA THR A 816 9.06 27.76 21.34
C THR A 816 10.22 28.22 22.23
N LYS A 817 10.01 29.33 22.95
CA LYS A 817 10.98 29.86 23.90
C LYS A 817 11.36 28.81 24.96
N GLY A 818 12.67 28.59 25.10
CA GLY A 818 13.23 27.63 26.06
C GLY A 818 13.32 26.19 25.55
N CYS A 819 13.16 25.98 24.24
CA CYS A 819 13.47 24.75 23.54
C CYS A 819 14.50 25.10 22.45
N ASP A 820 15.57 24.33 22.34
CA ASP A 820 16.62 24.56 21.34
C ASP A 820 16.22 23.95 19.99
N ASN A 821 15.42 22.87 20.02
CA ASN A 821 14.97 22.14 18.84
C ASN A 821 13.52 21.66 19.00
N LEU A 822 12.89 21.32 17.87
CA LEU A 822 11.51 20.85 17.83
C LEU A 822 11.30 19.57 18.64
N GLY A 823 12.33 18.72 18.78
CA GLY A 823 12.27 17.52 19.62
C GLY A 823 11.96 17.84 21.09
N GLU A 824 12.61 18.86 21.66
CA GLU A 824 12.37 19.34 23.04
C GLU A 824 10.99 19.97 23.19
N GLU A 825 10.53 20.70 22.16
CA GLU A 825 9.20 21.27 22.14
C GLU A 825 8.11 20.19 22.13
N LEU A 826 8.29 19.15 21.32
CA LEU A 826 7.40 17.99 21.26
C LEU A 826 7.37 17.26 22.62
N ASP A 827 8.55 17.03 23.22
CA ASP A 827 8.66 16.41 24.55
C ASP A 827 7.92 17.23 25.62
N LYS A 828 8.08 18.55 25.60
CA LYS A 828 7.36 19.47 26.49
C LYS A 828 5.84 19.40 26.31
N LEU A 829 5.35 19.39 25.06
CA LEU A 829 3.91 19.34 24.77
C LEU A 829 3.27 18.06 25.33
N ILE A 830 3.87 16.90 25.08
CA ILE A 830 3.28 15.62 25.51
C ILE A 830 3.35 15.42 27.04
N ASN A 831 4.42 15.89 27.70
CA ASN A 831 4.50 15.88 29.16
C ASN A 831 3.48 16.83 29.80
N GLN A 832 3.24 18.01 29.21
CA GLN A 832 2.19 18.92 29.66
C GLN A 832 0.79 18.33 29.48
N ALA A 833 0.53 17.62 28.37
CA ALA A 833 -0.72 16.93 28.16
C ALA A 833 -0.94 15.84 29.22
N TYR A 834 0.11 15.09 29.56
CA TYR A 834 0.06 14.05 30.60
C TYR A 834 -0.26 14.66 31.97
N ALA A 835 0.39 15.76 32.34
CA ALA A 835 0.11 16.47 33.59
C ALA A 835 -1.33 17.01 33.63
N LYS A 836 -1.84 17.60 32.54
CA LYS A 836 -3.22 18.13 32.47
C LYS A 836 -4.29 17.06 32.59
N THR A 837 -3.99 15.82 32.22
CA THR A 837 -4.96 14.72 32.25
C THR A 837 -4.93 13.92 33.56
N ALA A 838 -4.09 14.28 34.54
CA ALA A 838 -3.93 13.50 35.78
C ALA A 838 -5.23 13.23 36.56
N GLY A 839 -6.25 14.09 36.43
CA GLY A 839 -7.57 13.91 37.05
C GLY A 839 -8.62 13.18 36.19
N ASP A 840 -8.28 12.79 34.96
CA ASP A 840 -9.14 12.11 34.00
C ASP A 840 -8.48 10.78 33.62
N GLU A 841 -8.80 9.72 34.35
CA GLU A 841 -8.16 8.40 34.20
C GLU A 841 -8.19 7.86 32.75
N PRO A 842 -9.33 7.88 32.02
CA PRO A 842 -9.36 7.51 30.60
C PRO A 842 -8.40 8.34 29.74
N ALA A 843 -8.45 9.67 29.84
CA ALA A 843 -7.58 10.52 29.03
C ALA A 843 -6.09 10.34 29.38
N ASN A 844 -5.78 10.23 30.68
CA ASN A 844 -4.42 10.02 31.16
C ASN A 844 -3.83 8.71 30.67
N PHE A 845 -4.63 7.64 30.61
CA PHE A 845 -4.23 6.37 30.05
C PHE A 845 -3.77 6.53 28.59
N PHE A 846 -4.57 7.17 27.73
CA PHE A 846 -4.23 7.33 26.31
C PHE A 846 -3.02 8.25 26.09
N VAL A 847 -2.95 9.38 26.79
CA VAL A 847 -1.78 10.28 26.74
C VAL A 847 -0.53 9.55 27.25
N GLY A 848 -0.64 8.79 28.35
CA GLY A 848 0.46 8.01 28.92
C GLY A 848 1.00 6.94 27.96
N ARG A 849 0.14 6.31 27.14
CA ARG A 849 0.57 5.36 26.11
C ARG A 849 1.35 6.03 24.97
N ALA A 850 0.89 7.19 24.53
CA ALA A 850 1.60 8.01 23.54
C ALA A 850 2.95 8.49 24.11
N LEU A 851 2.97 8.98 25.36
CA LEU A 851 4.18 9.43 26.05
C LEU A 851 5.21 8.33 26.20
N ALA A 852 4.80 7.14 26.67
CA ALA A 852 5.71 6.01 26.84
C ALA A 852 6.37 5.60 25.51
N PHE A 853 5.61 5.67 24.41
CA PHE A 853 6.14 5.39 23.08
C PHE A 853 7.06 6.51 22.58
N TRP A 854 6.67 7.78 22.77
CA TRP A 854 7.51 8.93 22.46
C TRP A 854 8.85 8.88 23.19
N ASN A 855 8.87 8.55 24.49
CA ASN A 855 10.10 8.43 25.26
C ASN A 855 11.07 7.41 24.66
N TRP A 856 10.57 6.24 24.24
CA TRP A 856 11.39 5.25 23.53
C TRP A 856 11.87 5.75 22.17
N TYR A 857 10.96 6.35 21.40
CA TYR A 857 11.22 6.83 20.04
C TYR A 857 12.23 7.99 20.04
N TYR A 858 12.06 8.97 20.92
CA TYR A 858 12.94 10.12 21.10
C TYR A 858 14.31 9.71 21.62
N ALA A 859 14.39 8.80 22.60
CA ALA A 859 15.65 8.24 23.06
C ALA A 859 16.42 7.48 21.96
N ASN A 860 15.71 6.80 21.04
CA ASN A 860 16.34 6.17 19.89
C ASN A 860 16.79 7.17 18.82
N ALA A 861 16.07 8.27 18.65
CA ALA A 861 16.46 9.35 17.75
C ALA A 861 17.77 10.02 18.18
N GLN A 862 18.02 10.12 19.49
CA GLN A 862 19.25 10.69 20.07
C GLN A 862 20.48 9.77 19.95
N LYS A 863 20.30 8.47 19.67
CA LYS A 863 21.42 7.55 19.50
C LYS A 863 22.10 7.79 18.15
N GLU A 864 23.42 7.95 18.17
CA GLU A 864 24.22 7.85 16.95
C GLU A 864 24.06 6.44 16.37
N TRP A 865 23.62 6.36 15.12
CA TRP A 865 23.63 5.11 14.39
C TRP A 865 25.07 4.80 14.00
N LYS A 866 25.62 3.76 14.63
CA LYS A 866 26.84 3.13 14.13
C LYS A 866 26.43 2.37 12.89
N ASP A 867 26.85 2.88 11.74
CA ASP A 867 26.71 2.24 10.42
C ASP A 867 26.94 0.72 10.48
#